data_AF-A0A0A6RKJ1-F1
#
_entry.id   AF-A0A0A6RKJ1-F1
#
_cell.length_a   1.000
_cell.length_b   1.000
_cell.length_c   1.000
_cell.angle_alpha   90.00
_cell.angle_beta   90.00
_cell.angle_gamma   90.00
#
_symmetry.space_group_name_H-M   'P 1'
#
loop_
_entity.id
_entity.type
_entity.pdbx_description
1 polymer ?
#
loop_
_entity_poly.entity_id
_entity_poly.type
_entity_poly.pdbx_seq_one_letter_code
_entity_poly.pdbx_strand_id
1 'polypeptide(L)'
;MSIHKFITSTRQSSVLFALFWLLIVNWSAVQAEPITVEHVRGALEWAKTRGQLDQPLYLFLIGHASPDKIQLAKLSYLESTEFRSMLDDYQNATGNELIIVIDTAYAGSYVKSLAAPNRAIIGSTGENGLAFFFDKQGFSRFFAKGLFQGFNFYEAFEYARDKQERLLDTSYSQVPQLDDDGDGIFTDNDGQWLRQVFVNGNFVVASNNDTHTLWGIAKSISEHTFRVLSNFVLGAEAFALPIERSTRSGKRAAIIIAAGGNDTTNPLWDTTSSIANYIYKMFSGRGFDHEEIYYLSPASWADFNGDGLNDKIIDAPRTDISDYEDPEAGIIESVKGATIIIAGGPNTPRNELWDTTESISNYIYKVHHDRGFLNKQIYYLSPKSVADFNGDGLDDCIVDAPATNRCLANTVDNPLPERPLTVDDVRDAFAWAKNRGKLDQPLYLFLIGHLTSNKFHLADFTDLEAAEFKAILDDYQSVTGNEIVLVIDGCHSGSFLESLANPSRAIISASGATEKAFFVEKTGFSRFFAKGLYEGLSFYEAFGYARDKQNDMVSSLSGDFVQTPQLDDNSDGIFTDADGQWLRNVYINRVDIVAPKIEAVTISTNLQAGQALRLKSRTQGQIKRVWVEIELLDINFQNTQQLELSQANEENVWETTWNNAFYNGDYQITFYAENPQGKIVNSEEPVTISVIDGLNPPRQRLAIIVAGGGNHRTNSLWDDTESISNYIYYMLRDRKFTDDDIYYLTPETGADYDGNGTDDNIVDTPVRGQPLTDDDIRAAMDWAKERGTLGQPLYWFFTGHGSAAGPGRLQLAKLEYLKAPQLKELLDEYQNTTGNHTVLFIDACYSGVLVEQLKAPNRSIISSASANELAYFAEKQGFNRFIAKFLISGTNLFEAFNLARDEQHEMLGTQVQVADNGENITLYQNPQLDDNGDGIFNSHDGKWLENIHIGHKAESGSVIVEVEGITEPTTLQVGQSLTLKAMADTDTGPAAQVWALIRPPRMNLVLDTNGTPILGFQRLELSHTEDILWEGTWGDAVYNGDYEINFYAQDNEGNIASSDKSVIITVTGGVEPPQQANVQIVLEKDSYRAGEHFKAELIENLGWGYDLYVAVVLPDGNFIALKNTNEFAPLNQPQNWLKPRTQASPVTLLDLILPENLPRGEYCFYGILSPEKESVLETLPLWVWAQQCFEIF
;
A
#
# COMPACT_ATOMS: atom_id res chain seq x y z
N MET A 1 -26.84 62.49 -29.39
CA MET A 1 -25.76 63.40 -28.96
C MET A 1 -24.44 62.65 -29.19
N SER A 2 -23.61 63.19 -30.09
CA SER A 2 -22.20 62.89 -30.45
C SER A 2 -21.64 61.46 -30.38
N ILE A 3 -21.24 60.80 -31.47
CA ILE A 3 -20.02 60.93 -32.33
C ILE A 3 -19.23 59.60 -32.14
N HIS A 4 -19.16 58.66 -33.09
CA HIS A 4 -18.40 58.61 -34.36
C HIS A 4 -16.95 58.05 -34.26
N LYS A 5 -16.78 56.91 -34.96
CA LYS A 5 -15.62 56.46 -35.78
C LYS A 5 -14.44 55.75 -35.07
N PHE A 6 -13.82 54.69 -35.62
CA PHE A 6 -13.55 54.37 -37.04
C PHE A 6 -13.43 52.85 -37.35
N ILE A 7 -13.77 52.51 -38.59
CA ILE A 7 -13.73 51.23 -39.30
C ILE A 7 -12.33 50.91 -39.84
N THR A 8 -11.96 49.61 -39.97
CA THR A 8 -11.28 48.91 -41.11
C THR A 8 -10.81 47.54 -40.58
N SER A 9 -10.80 46.39 -41.26
CA SER A 9 -10.99 46.02 -42.66
C SER A 9 -11.03 44.48 -42.76
N THR A 10 -11.54 43.98 -43.90
CA THR A 10 -11.46 42.62 -44.48
C THR A 10 -12.35 41.49 -43.94
N ARG A 11 -13.51 41.37 -44.59
CA ARG A 11 -14.16 40.09 -44.91
C ARG A 11 -13.24 39.24 -45.81
N GLN A 12 -12.95 38.03 -45.39
CA GLN A 12 -12.90 36.83 -46.25
C GLN A 12 -12.82 35.61 -45.31
N SER A 13 -13.92 34.87 -45.15
CA SER A 13 -14.03 33.46 -44.73
C SER A 13 -15.46 33.06 -44.31
N SER A 14 -16.51 33.59 -44.94
CA SER A 14 -17.91 33.23 -44.62
C SER A 14 -18.42 32.00 -45.39
N VAL A 15 -17.53 31.05 -45.70
CA VAL A 15 -17.89 29.69 -46.18
C VAL A 15 -17.26 28.60 -45.29
N LEU A 16 -16.20 28.90 -44.52
CA LEU A 16 -15.65 27.96 -43.53
C LEU A 16 -16.48 27.92 -42.23
N PHE A 17 -17.17 29.00 -41.85
CA PHE A 17 -17.93 29.04 -40.59
C PHE A 17 -19.24 28.23 -40.60
N ALA A 18 -19.77 27.86 -41.76
CA ALA A 18 -20.99 27.05 -41.86
C ALA A 18 -20.71 25.53 -41.88
N LEU A 19 -19.49 25.12 -42.23
CA LEU A 19 -19.02 23.72 -42.11
C LEU A 19 -18.38 23.46 -40.74
N PHE A 20 -17.89 24.49 -40.05
CA PHE A 20 -17.37 24.38 -38.68
C PHE A 20 -18.46 24.34 -37.60
N TRP A 21 -19.69 24.77 -37.90
CA TRP A 21 -20.83 24.73 -36.96
C TRP A 21 -21.69 23.45 -37.08
N LEU A 22 -21.39 22.58 -38.05
CA LEU A 22 -22.00 21.25 -38.22
C LEU A 22 -21.07 20.11 -37.79
N LEU A 23 -19.87 20.44 -37.28
CA LEU A 23 -18.86 19.50 -36.78
C LEU A 23 -18.54 19.68 -35.29
N ILE A 24 -19.29 20.52 -34.56
CA ILE A 24 -19.15 20.72 -33.08
C ILE A 24 -20.49 20.45 -32.36
N VAL A 25 -21.35 19.59 -32.91
CA VAL A 25 -22.49 19.03 -32.16
C VAL A 25 -22.64 17.56 -32.55
N ASN A 26 -21.80 16.70 -31.98
CA ASN A 26 -22.04 15.28 -31.70
C ASN A 26 -20.85 14.66 -30.95
N TRP A 27 -20.34 15.36 -29.94
CA TRP A 27 -19.88 14.69 -28.73
C TRP A 27 -21.05 14.79 -27.76
N SER A 28 -22.02 13.91 -27.95
CA SER A 28 -22.85 13.52 -26.82
C SER A 28 -21.87 12.89 -25.85
N ALA A 29 -21.57 13.55 -24.74
CA ALA A 29 -21.15 12.84 -23.55
C ALA A 29 -22.09 11.64 -23.43
N VAL A 30 -21.55 10.42 -23.39
CA VAL A 30 -22.34 9.26 -23.01
C VAL A 30 -22.91 9.64 -21.65
N GLN A 31 -24.19 10.00 -21.60
CA GLN A 31 -24.84 10.26 -20.32
C GLN A 31 -24.85 8.91 -19.62
N ALA A 32 -24.05 8.83 -18.56
CA ALA A 32 -24.22 7.84 -17.50
C ALA A 32 -25.71 7.66 -17.22
N GLU A 33 -26.22 6.43 -17.34
CA GLU A 33 -27.59 6.16 -16.94
C GLU A 33 -27.72 6.40 -15.42
N PRO A 34 -28.73 7.15 -14.96
CA PRO A 34 -28.89 7.41 -13.53
C PRO A 34 -29.30 6.13 -12.80
N ILE A 35 -28.77 5.91 -11.59
CA ILE A 35 -29.29 4.86 -10.71
C ILE A 35 -30.76 5.18 -10.36
N THR A 36 -31.63 4.21 -10.59
CA THR A 36 -33.06 4.30 -10.26
C THR A 36 -33.41 3.35 -9.13
N VAL A 37 -34.58 3.57 -8.53
CA VAL A 37 -35.18 2.66 -7.54
C VAL A 37 -35.31 1.23 -8.09
N GLU A 38 -35.57 1.07 -9.39
CA GLU A 38 -35.67 -0.25 -10.03
C GLU A 38 -34.31 -0.95 -10.16
N HIS A 39 -33.19 -0.23 -10.24
CA HIS A 39 -31.87 -0.85 -10.18
C HIS A 39 -31.56 -1.41 -8.79
N VAL A 40 -31.96 -0.69 -7.73
CA VAL A 40 -31.85 -1.18 -6.35
C VAL A 40 -32.76 -2.39 -6.13
N ARG A 41 -33.98 -2.35 -6.67
CA ARG A 41 -34.88 -3.51 -6.69
C ARG A 41 -34.25 -4.68 -7.43
N GLY A 42 -33.66 -4.44 -8.61
CA GLY A 42 -32.96 -5.43 -9.41
C GLY A 42 -31.80 -6.09 -8.66
N ALA A 43 -30.99 -5.32 -7.94
CA ALA A 43 -29.93 -5.87 -7.10
C ALA A 43 -30.47 -6.76 -5.96
N LEU A 44 -31.61 -6.41 -5.36
CA LEU A 44 -32.24 -7.25 -4.34
C LEU A 44 -32.92 -8.49 -4.94
N GLU A 45 -33.52 -8.39 -6.13
CA GLU A 45 -34.02 -9.57 -6.87
C GLU A 45 -32.87 -10.50 -7.25
N TRP A 46 -31.75 -9.96 -7.72
CA TRP A 46 -30.51 -10.69 -7.92
C TRP A 46 -30.07 -11.40 -6.65
N ALA A 47 -30.06 -10.72 -5.51
CA ALA A 47 -29.71 -11.37 -4.24
C ALA A 47 -30.67 -12.50 -3.89
N LYS A 48 -32.00 -12.37 -4.16
CA LYS A 48 -32.96 -13.48 -3.93
C LYS A 48 -32.59 -14.71 -4.73
N THR A 49 -32.04 -14.54 -5.93
CA THR A 49 -31.64 -15.65 -6.78
C THR A 49 -30.53 -16.53 -6.18
N ARG A 50 -29.75 -15.98 -5.24
CA ARG A 50 -28.72 -16.72 -4.51
C ARG A 50 -29.33 -17.68 -3.47
N GLY A 51 -30.61 -17.49 -3.12
CA GLY A 51 -31.36 -18.32 -2.18
C GLY A 51 -30.96 -18.05 -0.73
N GLN A 52 -31.04 -19.08 0.12
CA GLN A 52 -30.56 -18.95 1.51
C GLN A 52 -29.03 -18.89 1.53
N LEU A 53 -28.49 -17.85 2.16
CA LEU A 53 -27.06 -17.57 2.28
C LEU A 53 -26.50 -18.16 3.59
N ASP A 54 -25.22 -18.53 3.57
CA ASP A 54 -24.49 -19.05 4.73
C ASP A 54 -23.89 -17.92 5.60
N GLN A 55 -23.94 -16.69 5.11
CA GLN A 55 -23.59 -15.45 5.80
C GLN A 55 -24.68 -14.40 5.51
N PRO A 56 -24.79 -13.33 6.31
CA PRO A 56 -25.72 -12.24 6.02
C PRO A 56 -25.50 -11.66 4.61
N LEU A 57 -26.56 -11.15 3.99
CA LEU A 57 -26.41 -10.29 2.83
C LEU A 57 -25.78 -8.97 3.31
N TYR A 58 -24.63 -8.62 2.73
CA TYR A 58 -23.95 -7.36 3.03
C TYR A 58 -24.37 -6.28 2.04
N LEU A 59 -24.98 -5.19 2.51
CA LEU A 59 -25.38 -4.07 1.66
C LEU A 59 -24.67 -2.79 2.11
N PHE A 60 -23.82 -2.24 1.24
CA PHE A 60 -23.12 -0.98 1.47
C PHE A 60 -23.71 0.11 0.58
N LEU A 61 -24.04 1.24 1.19
CA LEU A 61 -24.59 2.39 0.50
C LEU A 61 -23.85 3.65 0.92
N ILE A 62 -23.29 4.36 -0.07
CA ILE A 62 -22.63 5.66 0.11
C ILE A 62 -23.23 6.68 -0.84
N GLY A 63 -23.40 7.91 -0.37
CA GLY A 63 -23.78 9.03 -1.22
C GLY A 63 -24.48 10.14 -0.45
N HIS A 64 -25.43 10.79 -1.12
CA HIS A 64 -26.22 11.87 -0.52
C HIS A 64 -27.52 11.35 0.04
N ALA A 65 -27.96 11.93 1.15
CA ALA A 65 -29.29 11.68 1.67
C ALA A 65 -29.85 12.89 2.41
N SER A 66 -31.16 12.88 2.58
CA SER A 66 -31.91 13.68 3.54
C SER A 66 -32.58 12.72 4.55
N PRO A 67 -33.19 13.20 5.64
CA PRO A 67 -33.90 12.33 6.57
C PRO A 67 -34.88 11.41 5.82
N ASP A 68 -34.70 10.10 5.98
CA ASP A 68 -35.51 9.03 5.37
C ASP A 68 -35.54 8.98 3.82
N LYS A 69 -34.67 9.71 3.10
CA LYS A 69 -34.56 9.64 1.63
C LYS A 69 -33.12 9.65 1.15
N ILE A 70 -32.72 8.58 0.47
CA ILE A 70 -31.40 8.45 -0.14
C ILE A 70 -31.47 8.98 -1.57
N GLN A 71 -30.57 9.87 -1.95
CA GLN A 71 -30.48 10.34 -3.32
C GLN A 71 -29.68 9.34 -4.16
N LEU A 72 -30.33 8.60 -5.05
CA LEU A 72 -29.67 7.64 -5.96
C LEU A 72 -28.99 8.33 -7.14
N ALA A 73 -29.63 9.37 -7.67
CA ALA A 73 -29.11 10.24 -8.73
C ALA A 73 -29.80 11.61 -8.65
N LYS A 74 -29.44 12.55 -9.54
CA LYS A 74 -30.11 13.86 -9.62
C LYS A 74 -31.62 13.69 -9.82
N LEU A 75 -32.41 14.15 -8.85
CA LEU A 75 -33.88 14.02 -8.79
C LEU A 75 -34.43 12.59 -8.65
N SER A 76 -33.58 11.60 -8.38
CA SER A 76 -33.95 10.20 -8.12
C SER A 76 -33.68 9.90 -6.64
N TYR A 77 -34.71 9.52 -5.90
CA TYR A 77 -34.65 9.28 -4.47
C TYR A 77 -35.26 7.93 -4.11
N LEU A 78 -34.63 7.23 -3.18
CA LEU A 78 -35.13 6.01 -2.54
C LEU A 78 -35.63 6.38 -1.14
N GLU A 79 -36.94 6.28 -0.94
CA GLU A 79 -37.58 6.54 0.36
C GLU A 79 -37.36 5.35 1.31
N SER A 80 -37.15 5.60 2.61
CA SER A 80 -36.91 4.55 3.60
C SER A 80 -38.05 3.54 3.71
N THR A 81 -39.31 3.98 3.50
CA THR A 81 -40.48 3.08 3.49
C THR A 81 -40.48 2.12 2.30
N GLU A 82 -40.05 2.59 1.13
CA GLU A 82 -39.91 1.75 -0.05
C GLU A 82 -38.72 0.82 0.09
N PHE A 83 -37.59 1.31 0.59
CA PHE A 83 -36.41 0.49 0.83
C PHE A 83 -36.71 -0.61 1.85
N ARG A 84 -37.38 -0.27 2.96
CA ARG A 84 -37.86 -1.24 3.95
C ARG A 84 -38.72 -2.31 3.29
N SER A 85 -39.67 -1.94 2.43
CA SER A 85 -40.52 -2.91 1.75
C SER A 85 -39.73 -3.87 0.86
N MET A 86 -38.66 -3.41 0.18
CA MET A 86 -37.81 -4.27 -0.63
C MET A 86 -36.97 -5.23 0.22
N LEU A 87 -36.44 -4.75 1.34
CA LEU A 87 -35.66 -5.56 2.29
C LEU A 87 -36.55 -6.58 3.01
N ASP A 88 -37.77 -6.20 3.41
CA ASP A 88 -38.76 -7.09 4.01
C ASP A 88 -39.15 -8.20 3.02
N ASP A 89 -39.37 -7.85 1.75
CA ASP A 89 -39.68 -8.81 0.69
C ASP A 89 -38.51 -9.78 0.42
N TYR A 90 -37.27 -9.28 0.37
CA TYR A 90 -36.07 -10.12 0.29
C TYR A 90 -35.95 -11.08 1.49
N GLN A 91 -36.10 -10.58 2.73
CA GLN A 91 -36.03 -11.42 3.93
C GLN A 91 -37.15 -12.45 4.00
N ASN A 92 -38.37 -12.08 3.62
CA ASN A 92 -39.50 -13.02 3.58
C ASN A 92 -39.31 -14.11 2.52
N ALA A 93 -38.69 -13.77 1.38
CA ALA A 93 -38.45 -14.72 0.30
C ALA A 93 -37.30 -15.70 0.61
N THR A 94 -36.26 -15.25 1.32
CA THR A 94 -35.01 -16.01 1.47
C THR A 94 -34.76 -16.54 2.89
N GLY A 95 -35.32 -15.89 3.91
CA GLY A 95 -34.98 -16.14 5.31
C GLY A 95 -33.59 -15.65 5.72
N ASN A 96 -32.90 -14.87 4.87
CA ASN A 96 -31.54 -14.41 5.13
C ASN A 96 -31.47 -13.31 6.19
N GLU A 97 -30.37 -13.30 6.92
CA GLU A 97 -29.96 -12.17 7.75
C GLU A 97 -29.37 -11.05 6.87
N LEU A 98 -29.51 -9.78 7.29
CA LEU A 98 -29.02 -8.62 6.54
C LEU A 98 -28.12 -7.76 7.40
N ILE A 99 -27.03 -7.25 6.83
CA ILE A 99 -26.23 -6.18 7.42
C ILE A 99 -26.15 -5.03 6.43
N ILE A 100 -26.63 -3.87 6.85
CA ILE A 100 -26.77 -2.69 6.01
C ILE A 100 -25.88 -1.59 6.57
N VAL A 101 -24.93 -1.11 5.77
CA VAL A 101 -24.04 0.00 6.12
C VAL A 101 -24.40 1.20 5.26
N ILE A 102 -24.82 2.28 5.90
CA ILE A 102 -25.28 3.52 5.26
C ILE A 102 -24.35 4.65 5.66
N ASP A 103 -23.64 5.20 4.68
CA ASP A 103 -22.76 6.34 4.87
C ASP A 103 -23.17 7.52 4.02
N THR A 104 -24.08 8.29 4.62
CA THR A 104 -24.71 9.47 4.05
C THR A 104 -24.97 10.47 5.18
N ALA A 105 -25.23 11.73 4.84
CA ALA A 105 -25.88 12.63 5.81
C ALA A 105 -27.20 12.00 6.30
N TYR A 106 -27.55 12.20 7.57
CA TYR A 106 -28.76 11.67 8.20
C TYR A 106 -28.85 10.13 8.23
N ALA A 107 -27.74 9.39 8.12
CA ALA A 107 -27.75 7.92 8.12
C ALA A 107 -28.44 7.32 9.36
N GLY A 108 -28.38 7.98 10.52
CA GLY A 108 -29.08 7.53 11.73
C GLY A 108 -30.61 7.53 11.61
N SER A 109 -31.21 8.29 10.70
CA SER A 109 -32.68 8.27 10.52
C SER A 109 -33.18 6.92 9.99
N TYR A 110 -32.29 6.16 9.35
CA TYR A 110 -32.60 4.86 8.75
C TYR A 110 -32.55 3.70 9.74
N VAL A 111 -31.86 3.87 10.87
CA VAL A 111 -31.77 2.86 11.94
C VAL A 111 -33.17 2.44 12.35
N LYS A 112 -34.01 3.41 12.73
CA LYS A 112 -35.39 3.14 13.11
C LYS A 112 -36.31 2.76 11.94
N SER A 113 -36.19 3.44 10.80
CA SER A 113 -37.14 3.26 9.71
C SER A 113 -36.95 1.93 8.96
N LEU A 114 -35.73 1.39 8.94
CA LEU A 114 -35.42 0.09 8.35
C LEU A 114 -35.42 -1.07 9.37
N ALA A 115 -35.56 -0.81 10.68
CA ALA A 115 -35.49 -1.84 11.71
C ALA A 115 -36.48 -3.01 11.50
N ALA A 116 -35.96 -4.23 11.60
CA ALA A 116 -36.68 -5.49 11.51
C ALA A 116 -35.86 -6.62 12.16
N PRO A 117 -36.47 -7.75 12.58
CA PRO A 117 -35.70 -8.89 13.08
C PRO A 117 -34.67 -9.41 12.08
N ASN A 118 -33.52 -9.88 12.58
CA ASN A 118 -32.40 -10.43 11.79
C ASN A 118 -31.83 -9.44 10.75
N ARG A 119 -31.89 -8.14 11.04
CA ARG A 119 -31.38 -7.07 10.18
C ARG A 119 -30.60 -6.08 11.03
N ALA A 120 -29.31 -5.93 10.75
CA ALA A 120 -28.48 -4.94 11.39
C ALA A 120 -28.34 -3.72 10.49
N ILE A 121 -28.38 -2.55 11.10
CA ILE A 121 -28.28 -1.26 10.41
C ILE A 121 -27.17 -0.46 11.07
N ILE A 122 -26.18 -0.09 10.27
CA ILE A 122 -25.04 0.72 10.69
C ILE A 122 -25.11 2.04 9.92
N GLY A 123 -25.38 3.13 10.64
CA GLY A 123 -25.41 4.47 10.09
C GLY A 123 -24.15 5.25 10.46
N SER A 124 -23.53 5.95 9.50
CA SER A 124 -22.33 6.75 9.77
C SER A 124 -22.58 8.00 10.61
N THR A 125 -23.83 8.38 10.86
CA THR A 125 -24.24 9.58 11.61
C THR A 125 -25.45 9.29 12.49
N GLY A 126 -25.80 10.24 13.38
CA GLY A 126 -27.07 10.21 14.11
C GLY A 126 -28.24 10.70 13.25
N GLU A 127 -29.48 10.63 13.76
CA GLU A 127 -30.71 10.98 13.02
C GLU A 127 -30.65 12.34 12.31
N ASN A 128 -30.00 13.33 12.93
CA ASN A 128 -29.85 14.69 12.40
C ASN A 128 -28.39 15.05 12.03
N GLY A 129 -27.48 14.07 12.04
CA GLY A 129 -26.05 14.29 11.86
C GLY A 129 -25.65 14.37 10.38
N LEU A 130 -24.63 15.17 10.08
CA LEU A 130 -24.01 15.24 8.75
C LEU A 130 -22.86 14.23 8.66
N ALA A 131 -22.63 13.67 7.47
CA ALA A 131 -21.48 12.84 7.19
C ALA A 131 -20.35 13.71 6.63
N PHE A 132 -19.15 13.59 7.21
CA PHE A 132 -17.99 14.38 6.82
C PHE A 132 -16.94 13.50 6.16
N PHE A 133 -16.40 14.00 5.06
CA PHE A 133 -15.35 13.35 4.29
C PHE A 133 -14.20 14.32 4.04
N PHE A 134 -12.96 13.90 4.30
CA PHE A 134 -11.74 14.69 4.07
C PHE A 134 -10.77 13.83 3.26
N ASP A 135 -10.28 14.35 2.12
CA ASP A 135 -9.34 13.65 1.23
C ASP A 135 -9.72 12.19 0.92
N LYS A 136 -11.00 11.98 0.57
CA LYS A 136 -11.61 10.67 0.28
C LYS A 136 -11.62 9.68 1.46
N GLN A 137 -11.30 10.14 2.67
CA GLN A 137 -11.50 9.42 3.93
C GLN A 137 -12.88 9.73 4.52
N GLY A 138 -13.43 8.77 5.27
CA GLY A 138 -14.72 8.88 5.94
C GLY A 138 -15.11 7.55 6.59
N PHE A 139 -16.25 7.53 7.26
CA PHE A 139 -16.67 6.40 8.09
C PHE A 139 -16.61 5.06 7.35
N SER A 140 -17.23 4.91 6.17
CA SER A 140 -17.22 3.65 5.42
C SER A 140 -15.83 3.26 4.90
N ARG A 141 -14.94 4.23 4.66
CA ARG A 141 -13.54 3.96 4.28
C ARG A 141 -12.78 3.31 5.44
N PHE A 142 -12.96 3.84 6.65
CA PHE A 142 -12.38 3.26 7.87
C PHE A 142 -13.05 1.93 8.24
N PHE A 143 -14.38 1.85 8.14
CA PHE A 143 -15.14 0.64 8.40
C PHE A 143 -14.72 -0.51 7.49
N ALA A 144 -14.66 -0.27 6.17
CA ALA A 144 -14.17 -1.24 5.20
C ALA A 144 -12.69 -1.59 5.44
N LYS A 145 -11.86 -0.64 5.88
CA LYS A 145 -10.47 -0.95 6.27
C LYS A 145 -10.40 -1.91 7.46
N GLY A 146 -11.21 -1.69 8.50
CA GLY A 146 -11.31 -2.61 9.64
C GLY A 146 -11.77 -4.01 9.23
N LEU A 147 -12.82 -4.11 8.41
CA LEU A 147 -13.29 -5.39 7.88
C LEU A 147 -12.23 -6.09 7.01
N PHE A 148 -11.48 -5.32 6.21
CA PHE A 148 -10.37 -5.84 5.42
C PHE A 148 -9.26 -6.43 6.30
N GLN A 149 -8.99 -5.79 7.44
CA GLN A 149 -8.07 -6.25 8.48
C GLN A 149 -8.60 -7.43 9.32
N GLY A 150 -9.81 -7.92 9.03
CA GLY A 150 -10.41 -9.08 9.67
C GLY A 150 -11.20 -8.80 10.95
N PHE A 151 -11.51 -7.52 11.24
CA PHE A 151 -12.41 -7.18 12.34
C PHE A 151 -13.82 -7.75 12.11
N ASN A 152 -14.52 -8.13 13.18
CA ASN A 152 -15.97 -8.34 13.07
C ASN A 152 -16.68 -6.99 12.84
N PHE A 153 -17.97 -7.04 12.49
CA PHE A 153 -18.71 -5.84 12.14
C PHE A 153 -18.84 -4.82 13.29
N TYR A 154 -18.93 -5.28 14.54
CA TYR A 154 -18.95 -4.39 15.70
C TYR A 154 -17.58 -3.73 15.93
N GLU A 155 -16.51 -4.49 15.75
CA GLU A 155 -15.14 -4.01 15.90
C GLU A 155 -14.77 -3.00 14.82
N ALA A 156 -15.15 -3.28 13.56
CA ALA A 156 -15.03 -2.34 12.46
C ALA A 156 -15.85 -1.07 12.69
N PHE A 157 -17.02 -1.17 13.34
CA PHE A 157 -17.83 -0.02 13.74
C PHE A 157 -17.10 0.87 14.74
N GLU A 158 -16.57 0.28 15.81
CA GLU A 158 -15.85 1.02 16.85
C GLU A 158 -14.58 1.66 16.30
N TYR A 159 -13.84 0.93 15.45
CA TYR A 159 -12.67 1.45 14.73
C TYR A 159 -13.03 2.65 13.85
N ALA A 160 -14.08 2.53 13.05
CA ALA A 160 -14.53 3.60 12.19
C ALA A 160 -15.03 4.81 12.99
N ARG A 161 -15.71 4.60 14.11
CA ARG A 161 -16.14 5.67 15.02
C ARG A 161 -14.95 6.44 15.58
N ASP A 162 -13.97 5.74 16.12
CA ASP A 162 -12.75 6.35 16.69
C ASP A 162 -11.95 7.13 15.63
N LYS A 163 -11.72 6.53 14.46
CA LYS A 163 -11.03 7.23 13.36
C LYS A 163 -11.80 8.44 12.84
N GLN A 164 -13.12 8.34 12.75
CA GLN A 164 -13.96 9.46 12.36
C GLN A 164 -13.92 10.57 13.41
N GLU A 165 -13.91 10.24 14.69
CA GLU A 165 -13.79 11.23 15.78
C GLU A 165 -12.44 11.95 15.73
N ARG A 166 -11.33 11.23 15.50
CA ARG A 166 -9.99 11.83 15.35
C ARG A 166 -9.83 12.67 14.08
N LEU A 167 -10.55 12.32 13.01
CA LEU A 167 -10.55 13.07 11.76
C LEU A 167 -11.24 14.44 11.91
N LEU A 168 -12.09 14.61 12.92
CA LEU A 168 -12.87 15.82 13.15
C LEU A 168 -12.25 16.68 14.26
N ASP A 169 -12.01 17.96 14.00
CA ASP A 169 -11.72 18.94 15.06
C ASP A 169 -12.95 19.16 15.96
N THR A 170 -12.74 19.67 17.17
CA THR A 170 -13.73 20.02 18.22
C THR A 170 -14.94 20.83 17.74
N SER A 171 -14.89 21.43 16.55
CA SER A 171 -15.98 22.18 15.92
C SER A 171 -17.02 21.32 15.17
N TYR A 172 -16.73 20.05 14.90
CA TYR A 172 -17.59 19.14 14.16
C TYR A 172 -17.90 17.88 14.98
N SER A 173 -19.08 17.30 14.80
CA SER A 173 -19.46 16.07 15.47
C SER A 173 -20.22 15.16 14.51
N GLN A 174 -19.78 13.91 14.44
CA GLN A 174 -20.42 12.84 13.70
C GLN A 174 -20.49 11.63 14.62
N VAL A 175 -21.70 11.25 15.01
CA VAL A 175 -21.94 10.15 15.95
C VAL A 175 -22.57 9.00 15.17
N PRO A 176 -21.80 8.00 14.72
CA PRO A 176 -22.36 6.83 14.05
C PRO A 176 -23.22 6.01 15.02
N GLN A 177 -24.20 5.30 14.47
CA GLN A 177 -25.17 4.49 15.21
C GLN A 177 -25.20 3.06 14.66
N LEU A 178 -25.44 2.07 15.51
CA LEU A 178 -25.76 0.71 15.08
C LEU A 178 -27.04 0.22 15.77
N ASP A 179 -27.81 -0.61 15.07
CA ASP A 179 -28.88 -1.44 15.63
C ASP A 179 -28.66 -2.85 15.10
N ASP A 180 -28.49 -3.84 15.97
CA ASP A 180 -28.32 -5.23 15.55
C ASP A 180 -29.29 -6.20 16.23
N ASP A 181 -30.20 -5.71 17.09
CA ASP A 181 -31.29 -6.50 17.65
C ASP A 181 -32.64 -6.25 16.94
N GLY A 182 -32.69 -5.23 16.07
CA GLY A 182 -33.80 -4.92 15.19
C GLY A 182 -34.93 -4.14 15.88
N ASP A 183 -34.68 -3.56 17.05
CA ASP A 183 -35.65 -2.71 17.76
C ASP A 183 -35.69 -1.26 17.24
N GLY A 184 -34.70 -0.87 16.43
CA GLY A 184 -34.59 0.44 15.80
C GLY A 184 -34.12 1.55 16.72
N ILE A 185 -33.48 1.23 17.85
CA ILE A 185 -33.00 2.17 18.86
C ILE A 185 -31.54 1.86 19.18
N PHE A 186 -30.63 2.80 18.87
CA PHE A 186 -29.24 2.66 19.29
C PHE A 186 -29.08 2.80 20.81
N THR A 187 -28.62 1.74 21.47
CA THR A 187 -28.38 1.60 22.91
C THR A 187 -27.06 0.87 23.20
N ASP A 188 -26.68 0.79 24.48
CA ASP A 188 -25.51 0.00 24.91
C ASP A 188 -25.73 -1.53 24.77
N ASN A 189 -26.96 -1.98 24.49
CA ASN A 189 -27.25 -3.40 24.27
C ASN A 189 -26.91 -3.85 22.85
N ASP A 190 -26.76 -2.92 21.91
CA ASP A 190 -26.41 -3.20 20.52
C ASP A 190 -24.96 -3.67 20.36
N GLY A 191 -24.74 -4.40 19.27
CA GLY A 191 -23.47 -4.99 18.89
C GLY A 191 -23.28 -6.43 19.35
N GLN A 192 -24.26 -7.05 20.00
CA GLN A 192 -24.14 -8.43 20.47
C GLN A 192 -24.08 -9.44 19.33
N TRP A 193 -24.86 -9.22 18.27
CA TRP A 193 -24.87 -10.06 17.08
C TRP A 193 -23.66 -9.73 16.20
N LEU A 194 -23.38 -8.45 15.94
CA LEU A 194 -22.29 -8.03 15.05
C LEU A 194 -20.88 -8.36 15.57
N ARG A 195 -20.71 -8.60 16.87
CA ARG A 195 -19.46 -9.16 17.44
C ARG A 195 -19.14 -10.58 16.97
N GLN A 196 -20.13 -11.29 16.46
CA GLN A 196 -20.01 -12.67 16.01
C GLN A 196 -19.93 -12.78 14.49
N VAL A 197 -20.17 -11.68 13.77
CA VAL A 197 -20.21 -11.67 12.31
C VAL A 197 -18.93 -11.10 11.74
N PHE A 198 -18.23 -11.89 10.94
CA PHE A 198 -17.05 -11.49 10.18
C PHE A 198 -17.38 -11.57 8.70
N VAL A 199 -16.78 -10.69 7.87
CA VAL A 199 -16.76 -10.94 6.43
C VAL A 199 -15.84 -12.13 6.23
N ASN A 200 -16.42 -13.31 5.97
CA ASN A 200 -15.62 -14.46 5.55
C ASN A 200 -14.57 -14.87 6.62
N GLY A 201 -15.03 -15.15 7.85
CA GLY A 201 -14.22 -15.67 8.97
C GLY A 201 -13.27 -14.64 9.61
N ASN A 202 -12.73 -14.96 10.78
CA ASN A 202 -11.71 -14.13 11.45
C ASN A 202 -10.29 -14.52 10.97
N PHE A 203 -9.34 -13.60 11.01
CA PHE A 203 -7.93 -13.98 11.05
C PHE A 203 -7.60 -14.36 12.49
N VAL A 204 -7.43 -15.66 12.79
CA VAL A 204 -7.15 -16.13 14.15
C VAL A 204 -5.66 -16.48 14.25
N VAL A 205 -4.94 -15.84 15.17
CA VAL A 205 -3.66 -16.34 15.68
C VAL A 205 -3.98 -17.36 16.75
N ALA A 206 -3.61 -18.62 16.54
CA ALA A 206 -3.75 -19.65 17.56
C ALA A 206 -2.73 -19.39 18.68
N SER A 207 -3.18 -18.92 19.83
CA SER A 207 -2.42 -19.01 21.09
C SER A 207 -3.21 -19.85 22.10
N ASN A 208 -2.47 -20.45 23.04
CA ASN A 208 -2.93 -21.55 23.86
C ASN A 208 -4.15 -21.20 24.74
N ASN A 209 -5.30 -21.79 24.39
CA ASN A 209 -6.51 -22.02 25.21
C ASN A 209 -7.50 -20.89 25.55
N ASP A 210 -7.40 -19.67 24.99
CA ASP A 210 -8.52 -18.69 25.04
C ASP A 210 -8.67 -17.94 23.69
N THR A 211 -9.87 -17.91 23.12
CA THR A 211 -10.15 -17.26 21.82
C THR A 211 -10.48 -15.77 21.99
N HIS A 212 -9.54 -14.88 21.64
CA HIS A 212 -9.76 -13.43 21.54
C HIS A 212 -9.79 -12.98 20.07
N THR A 213 -10.65 -12.02 19.72
CA THR A 213 -10.74 -11.40 18.38
C THR A 213 -9.65 -10.34 18.19
N LEU A 214 -9.27 -10.03 16.94
CA LEU A 214 -8.18 -9.09 16.61
C LEU A 214 -8.38 -7.69 17.19
N TRP A 215 -9.61 -7.23 17.34
CA TRP A 215 -9.90 -5.94 17.97
C TRP A 215 -10.17 -6.05 19.48
N GLY A 216 -10.59 -7.20 20.00
CA GLY A 216 -10.49 -7.50 21.43
C GLY A 216 -9.03 -7.42 21.92
N ILE A 217 -8.10 -7.84 21.05
CA ILE A 217 -6.66 -7.64 21.19
C ILE A 217 -6.33 -6.15 20.97
N ALA A 218 -6.72 -5.50 19.87
CA ALA A 218 -6.44 -4.06 19.61
C ALA A 218 -7.07 -3.04 20.61
N LYS A 219 -7.99 -3.48 21.48
CA LYS A 219 -8.55 -2.68 22.58
C LYS A 219 -7.86 -2.96 23.93
N SER A 220 -7.16 -4.07 24.06
CA SER A 220 -6.36 -4.45 25.24
C SER A 220 -4.85 -4.17 25.08
N ILE A 221 -4.38 -4.11 23.84
CA ILE A 221 -3.12 -3.54 23.41
C ILE A 221 -3.45 -2.45 22.39
N SER A 222 -2.83 -1.28 22.44
CA SER A 222 -3.05 -0.17 21.50
C SER A 222 -2.94 -0.53 19.95
N GLU A 223 -3.01 0.44 19.03
CA GLU A 223 -3.04 0.22 17.55
C GLU A 223 -1.76 -0.29 16.84
N HIS A 224 -0.57 0.10 17.28
CA HIS A 224 0.66 -0.22 16.56
C HIS A 224 1.18 -1.67 16.88
N THR A 225 1.12 -2.27 18.09
CA THR A 225 1.23 -3.73 18.34
C THR A 225 0.22 -4.56 17.55
N PHE A 226 -0.92 -3.99 17.14
CA PHE A 226 -1.78 -4.65 16.17
C PHE A 226 -1.16 -4.64 14.77
N ARG A 227 -0.44 -3.57 14.38
CA ARG A 227 0.45 -3.56 13.20
C ARG A 227 1.65 -4.49 13.37
N VAL A 228 2.38 -4.48 14.49
CA VAL A 228 3.48 -5.43 14.77
C VAL A 228 2.96 -6.85 14.71
N LEU A 229 1.94 -7.26 15.46
CA LEU A 229 1.43 -8.63 15.41
C LEU A 229 0.83 -8.99 14.05
N SER A 230 0.29 -8.02 13.30
CA SER A 230 -0.10 -8.26 11.91
C SER A 230 1.11 -8.48 11.01
N ASN A 231 2.22 -7.75 11.20
CA ASN A 231 3.46 -7.91 10.43
C ASN A 231 4.31 -9.10 10.91
N PHE A 232 4.24 -9.46 12.19
CA PHE A 232 4.96 -10.55 12.85
C PHE A 232 4.34 -11.92 12.52
N VAL A 233 3.05 -11.94 12.12
CA VAL A 233 2.38 -13.10 11.52
C VAL A 233 2.36 -13.00 9.98
N LEU A 234 2.53 -11.80 9.42
CA LEU A 234 2.48 -11.50 7.98
C LEU A 234 3.69 -10.64 7.59
N GLY A 235 4.89 -11.24 7.57
CA GLY A 235 6.10 -10.59 7.06
C GLY A 235 5.90 -10.14 5.61
N ALA A 236 6.68 -9.14 5.20
CA ALA A 236 6.66 -8.50 3.87
C ALA A 236 6.15 -9.44 2.74
N GLU A 237 5.07 -9.01 2.09
CA GLU A 237 4.15 -9.80 1.23
C GLU A 237 2.90 -10.36 1.92
N ALA A 238 2.08 -9.45 2.44
CA ALA A 238 0.64 -9.62 2.31
C ALA A 238 0.16 -9.12 0.92
N PHE A 239 0.61 -9.76 -0.17
CA PHE A 239 -0.46 -10.31 -1.02
C PHE A 239 -1.25 -11.17 -0.06
N ALA A 240 -2.56 -10.96 0.06
CA ALA A 240 -3.40 -11.92 0.74
C ALA A 240 -2.92 -13.31 0.30
N LEU A 241 -2.25 -14.07 1.18
CA LEU A 241 -2.20 -15.51 0.99
C LEU A 241 -3.66 -15.84 0.77
N PRO A 242 -4.06 -16.43 -0.37
CA PRO A 242 -5.42 -16.89 -0.50
C PRO A 242 -5.63 -17.71 0.77
N ILE A 243 -6.50 -17.23 1.66
CA ILE A 243 -7.16 -18.12 2.61
C ILE A 243 -7.53 -19.28 1.71
N GLU A 244 -7.01 -20.49 1.96
CA GLU A 244 -7.27 -21.63 1.09
C GLU A 244 -8.73 -21.51 0.59
N ARG A 245 -8.94 -21.14 -0.69
CA ARG A 245 -10.29 -21.17 -1.28
C ARG A 245 -10.84 -22.60 -1.15
N SER A 246 -9.98 -23.57 -0.81
CA SER A 246 -10.23 -25.00 -0.60
C SER A 246 -11.28 -25.29 0.48
N THR A 247 -11.52 -24.40 1.45
CA THR A 247 -12.42 -24.70 2.58
C THR A 247 -13.65 -23.78 2.73
N ARG A 248 -14.08 -23.02 1.71
CA ARG A 248 -15.29 -22.16 1.84
C ARG A 248 -16.40 -22.55 0.88
N SER A 249 -17.05 -23.67 1.19
CA SER A 249 -18.34 -24.05 0.60
C SER A 249 -19.47 -23.26 1.28
N GLY A 250 -19.80 -22.07 0.79
CA GLY A 250 -21.00 -21.38 1.26
C GLY A 250 -21.50 -20.30 0.30
N LYS A 251 -22.83 -20.16 0.16
CA LYS A 251 -23.52 -19.15 -0.62
C LYS A 251 -23.42 -17.79 0.09
N ARG A 252 -22.85 -16.80 -0.59
CA ARG A 252 -22.66 -15.44 -0.08
C ARG A 252 -23.11 -14.43 -1.12
N ALA A 253 -23.41 -13.22 -0.69
CA ALA A 253 -23.73 -12.12 -1.59
C ALA A 253 -23.42 -10.78 -0.92
N ALA A 254 -22.97 -9.82 -1.71
CA ALA A 254 -22.81 -8.42 -1.32
C ALA A 254 -23.43 -7.51 -2.38
N ILE A 255 -23.96 -6.37 -1.95
CA ILE A 255 -24.46 -5.29 -2.82
C ILE A 255 -23.72 -4.01 -2.44
N ILE A 256 -23.17 -3.32 -3.43
CA ILE A 256 -22.51 -2.02 -3.25
C ILE A 256 -23.28 -0.99 -4.08
N ILE A 257 -23.68 0.12 -3.45
CA ILE A 257 -24.44 1.20 -4.09
C ILE A 257 -23.68 2.52 -3.96
N ALA A 258 -23.08 2.97 -5.06
CA ALA A 258 -22.47 4.30 -5.20
C ALA A 258 -23.55 5.32 -5.61
N ALA A 259 -24.30 5.82 -4.64
CA ALA A 259 -25.43 6.72 -4.84
C ALA A 259 -25.00 8.19 -5.05
N GLY A 260 -25.97 9.09 -5.25
CA GLY A 260 -25.75 10.53 -5.46
C GLY A 260 -25.63 10.94 -6.93
N GLY A 261 -25.09 10.08 -7.80
CA GLY A 261 -24.95 10.30 -9.24
C GLY A 261 -23.63 10.97 -9.65
N ASN A 262 -23.08 10.60 -10.82
CA ASN A 262 -21.86 11.15 -11.43
C ASN A 262 -22.15 12.42 -12.27
N ASP A 263 -22.94 13.34 -11.73
CA ASP A 263 -23.21 14.60 -12.43
C ASP A 263 -22.19 15.68 -12.02
N THR A 264 -21.85 16.59 -12.93
CA THR A 264 -20.83 17.63 -12.70
C THR A 264 -21.19 18.62 -11.59
N THR A 265 -22.41 18.58 -11.05
CA THR A 265 -22.85 19.39 -9.91
C THR A 265 -22.76 18.65 -8.57
N ASN A 266 -22.32 17.37 -8.57
CA ASN A 266 -22.06 16.59 -7.36
C ASN A 266 -20.56 16.61 -6.99
N PRO A 267 -20.11 17.49 -6.08
CA PRO A 267 -18.70 17.56 -5.68
C PRO A 267 -18.23 16.37 -4.83
N LEU A 268 -19.15 15.52 -4.32
CA LEU A 268 -18.80 14.33 -3.54
C LEU A 268 -18.65 13.07 -4.40
N TRP A 269 -18.91 13.14 -5.71
CA TRP A 269 -18.89 11.96 -6.57
C TRP A 269 -17.53 11.25 -6.57
N ASP A 270 -16.43 11.99 -6.70
CA ASP A 270 -15.08 11.40 -6.71
C ASP A 270 -14.77 10.65 -5.41
N THR A 271 -15.19 11.21 -4.26
CA THR A 271 -15.08 10.54 -2.95
C THR A 271 -15.99 9.32 -2.88
N THR A 272 -17.24 9.43 -3.33
CA THR A 272 -18.22 8.34 -3.33
C THR A 272 -17.73 7.14 -4.14
N SER A 273 -17.25 7.41 -5.36
CA SER A 273 -16.66 6.42 -6.26
C SER A 273 -15.42 5.78 -5.64
N SER A 274 -14.53 6.59 -5.06
CA SER A 274 -13.30 6.08 -4.42
C SER A 274 -13.59 5.16 -3.22
N ILE A 275 -14.57 5.48 -2.38
CA ILE A 275 -14.90 4.66 -1.21
C ILE A 275 -15.65 3.38 -1.65
N ALA A 276 -16.57 3.48 -2.62
CA ALA A 276 -17.26 2.33 -3.17
C ALA A 276 -16.29 1.32 -3.83
N ASN A 277 -15.31 1.81 -4.59
CA ASN A 277 -14.23 0.99 -5.15
C ASN A 277 -13.39 0.32 -4.05
N TYR A 278 -13.15 1.01 -2.93
CA TYR A 278 -12.44 0.42 -1.80
C TYR A 278 -13.26 -0.68 -1.09
N ILE A 279 -14.58 -0.53 -1.00
CA ILE A 279 -15.46 -1.58 -0.46
C ILE A 279 -15.45 -2.81 -1.36
N TYR A 280 -15.45 -2.62 -2.69
CA TYR A 280 -15.28 -3.71 -3.64
C TYR A 280 -13.93 -4.42 -3.43
N LYS A 281 -12.82 -3.66 -3.29
CA LYS A 281 -11.50 -4.18 -2.92
C LYS A 281 -11.52 -4.99 -1.63
N MET A 282 -12.26 -4.50 -0.63
CA MET A 282 -12.41 -5.18 0.63
C MET A 282 -13.06 -6.55 0.44
N PHE A 283 -14.23 -6.63 -0.21
CA PHE A 283 -14.89 -7.91 -0.45
C PHE A 283 -14.03 -8.87 -1.28
N SER A 284 -13.42 -8.37 -2.36
CA SER A 284 -12.53 -9.15 -3.22
C SER A 284 -11.34 -9.73 -2.44
N GLY A 285 -10.62 -8.90 -1.67
CA GLY A 285 -9.52 -9.39 -0.85
C GLY A 285 -9.95 -10.21 0.38
N ARG A 286 -11.24 -10.18 0.74
CA ARG A 286 -11.86 -11.10 1.71
C ARG A 286 -12.43 -12.36 1.05
N GLY A 287 -12.14 -12.59 -0.23
CA GLY A 287 -12.44 -13.82 -0.95
C GLY A 287 -13.87 -13.91 -1.48
N PHE A 288 -14.52 -12.77 -1.74
CA PHE A 288 -15.68 -12.72 -2.62
C PHE A 288 -15.20 -12.71 -4.07
N ASP A 289 -15.78 -13.58 -4.88
CA ASP A 289 -15.62 -13.50 -6.33
C ASP A 289 -16.51 -12.38 -6.88
N HIS A 290 -16.23 -11.86 -8.08
CA HIS A 290 -17.00 -10.74 -8.67
C HIS A 290 -18.48 -11.08 -8.75
N GLU A 291 -18.75 -12.34 -9.07
CA GLU A 291 -20.04 -13.00 -9.16
C GLU A 291 -20.84 -12.93 -7.85
N GLU A 292 -20.19 -12.76 -6.69
CA GLU A 292 -20.85 -12.65 -5.40
C GLU A 292 -21.09 -11.19 -4.99
N ILE A 293 -20.71 -10.21 -5.82
CA ILE A 293 -20.82 -8.78 -5.54
C ILE A 293 -21.61 -8.10 -6.65
N TYR A 294 -22.76 -7.53 -6.31
CA TYR A 294 -23.53 -6.70 -7.25
C TYR A 294 -23.19 -5.22 -7.05
N TYR A 295 -22.48 -4.61 -7.99
CA TYR A 295 -22.01 -3.23 -7.89
C TYR A 295 -22.84 -2.27 -8.76
N LEU A 296 -23.65 -1.45 -8.08
CA LEU A 296 -24.42 -0.35 -8.67
C LEU A 296 -23.62 0.96 -8.68
N SER A 297 -23.33 1.47 -9.87
CA SER A 297 -22.64 2.75 -10.07
C SER A 297 -23.14 3.45 -11.33
N PRO A 298 -23.41 4.77 -11.31
CA PRO A 298 -23.71 5.54 -12.53
C PRO A 298 -22.50 5.63 -13.48
N ALA A 299 -21.28 5.31 -13.03
CA ALA A 299 -20.15 5.26 -13.95
C ALA A 299 -20.30 4.06 -14.91
N SER A 300 -20.02 4.23 -16.19
CA SER A 300 -20.08 3.13 -17.17
C SER A 300 -18.84 2.23 -17.16
N TRP A 301 -17.86 2.57 -16.34
CA TRP A 301 -16.59 1.86 -16.21
C TRP A 301 -15.95 2.18 -14.85
N ALA A 302 -15.11 1.26 -14.37
CA ALA A 302 -14.27 1.47 -13.21
C ALA A 302 -12.88 0.90 -13.49
N ASP A 303 -11.84 1.67 -13.15
CA ASP A 303 -10.44 1.24 -13.11
C ASP A 303 -10.10 0.91 -11.66
N PHE A 304 -10.15 -0.37 -11.34
CA PHE A 304 -10.00 -0.89 -10.00
C PHE A 304 -8.52 -1.21 -9.68
N ASN A 305 -7.74 -1.66 -10.65
CA ASN A 305 -6.32 -2.01 -10.46
C ASN A 305 -5.36 -0.81 -10.71
N GLY A 306 -5.85 0.32 -11.23
CA GLY A 306 -5.08 1.54 -11.50
C GLY A 306 -4.25 1.48 -12.79
N ASP A 307 -4.59 0.59 -13.71
CA ASP A 307 -3.88 0.41 -14.99
C ASP A 307 -4.40 1.32 -16.13
N GLY A 308 -5.45 2.11 -15.85
CA GLY A 308 -6.10 2.99 -16.81
C GLY A 308 -7.14 2.32 -17.71
N LEU A 309 -7.48 1.04 -17.47
CA LEU A 309 -8.46 0.27 -18.23
C LEU A 309 -9.76 0.05 -17.44
N ASN A 310 -10.81 -0.41 -18.13
CA ASN A 310 -12.09 -0.75 -17.52
C ASN A 310 -12.08 -2.21 -17.06
N ASP A 311 -12.22 -2.43 -15.75
CA ASP A 311 -12.25 -3.77 -15.13
C ASP A 311 -13.63 -4.46 -15.24
N LYS A 312 -14.63 -3.80 -15.85
CA LYS A 312 -15.97 -4.36 -16.14
C LYS A 312 -16.75 -4.87 -14.92
N ILE A 313 -16.45 -4.36 -13.73
CA ILE A 313 -17.06 -4.77 -12.46
C ILE A 313 -18.43 -4.13 -12.15
N ILE A 314 -19.00 -3.33 -13.06
CA ILE A 314 -20.25 -2.58 -12.82
C ILE A 314 -21.45 -3.35 -13.39
N ASP A 315 -22.42 -3.66 -12.52
CA ASP A 315 -23.56 -4.53 -12.87
C ASP A 315 -24.77 -3.78 -13.38
N ALA A 316 -25.02 -2.58 -12.88
CA ALA A 316 -26.08 -1.72 -13.39
C ALA A 316 -25.89 -0.23 -13.02
N PRO A 317 -26.47 0.70 -13.79
CA PRO A 317 -27.26 0.48 -15.01
C PRO A 317 -26.43 0.00 -16.23
N ARG A 318 -26.96 -0.97 -16.97
CA ARG A 318 -26.43 -1.41 -18.27
C ARG A 318 -27.40 -0.96 -19.36
N THR A 319 -26.88 -0.31 -20.39
CA THR A 319 -27.65 0.05 -21.59
C THR A 319 -28.17 -1.23 -22.25
N ASP A 320 -29.49 -1.37 -22.40
CA ASP A 320 -30.19 -2.53 -22.98
C ASP A 320 -29.41 -3.20 -24.14
N ILE A 321 -28.95 -4.43 -23.92
CA ILE A 321 -28.16 -5.24 -24.88
C ILE A 321 -29.06 -6.02 -25.85
N SER A 322 -30.36 -5.70 -25.95
CA SER A 322 -31.28 -6.42 -26.84
C SER A 322 -31.15 -6.06 -28.33
N ASP A 323 -30.32 -5.07 -28.69
CA ASP A 323 -30.11 -4.63 -30.09
C ASP A 323 -28.62 -4.50 -30.49
N TYR A 324 -27.67 -5.04 -29.71
CA TYR A 324 -26.27 -5.09 -30.14
C TYR A 324 -26.04 -6.35 -31.00
N GLU A 325 -26.30 -6.24 -32.31
CA GLU A 325 -25.39 -6.92 -33.24
C GLU A 325 -23.99 -6.41 -32.89
N ASP A 326 -23.17 -7.30 -32.35
CA ASP A 326 -21.75 -7.04 -32.10
C ASP A 326 -21.10 -6.47 -33.38
N PRO A 327 -20.71 -5.18 -33.41
CA PRO A 327 -20.05 -4.59 -34.56
C PRO A 327 -18.62 -5.12 -34.75
N GLU A 328 -18.09 -5.94 -33.83
CA GLU A 328 -16.78 -6.58 -33.94
C GLU A 328 -16.83 -8.11 -34.15
N ALA A 329 -17.99 -8.78 -34.13
CA ALA A 329 -18.16 -10.17 -34.58
C ALA A 329 -18.31 -10.32 -36.11
N GLY A 330 -17.88 -9.33 -36.89
CA GLY A 330 -17.90 -9.36 -38.35
C GLY A 330 -16.94 -10.38 -39.01
N ILE A 331 -16.17 -11.13 -38.22
CA ILE A 331 -15.23 -12.17 -38.68
C ILE A 331 -15.26 -13.22 -37.56
N ILE A 332 -15.98 -14.33 -37.58
CA ILE A 332 -15.72 -15.58 -38.33
C ILE A 332 -17.03 -16.41 -38.24
N GLU A 333 -18.02 -16.21 -39.13
CA GLU A 333 -19.08 -17.22 -39.35
C GLU A 333 -18.62 -18.37 -40.27
N SER A 334 -17.34 -18.39 -40.67
CA SER A 334 -16.83 -19.31 -41.70
C SER A 334 -16.22 -20.62 -41.18
N VAL A 335 -15.89 -20.75 -39.88
CA VAL A 335 -15.25 -21.96 -39.33
C VAL A 335 -16.28 -22.87 -38.67
N LYS A 336 -16.44 -24.08 -39.21
CA LYS A 336 -17.30 -25.13 -38.64
C LYS A 336 -16.58 -25.84 -37.48
N GLY A 337 -16.62 -25.22 -36.31
CA GLY A 337 -16.25 -25.84 -35.03
C GLY A 337 -17.42 -26.54 -34.34
N ALA A 338 -17.11 -27.52 -33.49
CA ALA A 338 -18.01 -28.11 -32.50
C ALA A 338 -17.24 -28.55 -31.24
N THR A 339 -17.81 -28.28 -30.08
CA THR A 339 -17.30 -28.75 -28.78
C THR A 339 -18.44 -29.42 -28.02
N ILE A 340 -18.15 -30.53 -27.33
CA ILE A 340 -19.05 -31.15 -26.36
C ILE A 340 -18.39 -31.10 -24.99
N ILE A 341 -19.12 -30.61 -23.98
CA ILE A 341 -18.68 -30.58 -22.59
C ILE A 341 -19.64 -31.46 -21.79
N ILE A 342 -19.11 -32.42 -21.04
CA ILE A 342 -19.90 -33.36 -20.23
C ILE A 342 -19.46 -33.24 -18.77
N ALA A 343 -20.30 -32.58 -17.96
CA ALA A 343 -20.17 -32.52 -16.51
C ALA A 343 -20.85 -33.76 -15.90
N GLY A 344 -20.06 -34.78 -15.57
CA GLY A 344 -20.54 -36.06 -15.05
C GLY A 344 -20.52 -36.16 -13.54
N GLY A 345 -21.43 -36.96 -12.99
CA GLY A 345 -21.52 -37.29 -11.58
C GLY A 345 -22.89 -36.97 -11.03
N PRO A 346 -23.34 -37.65 -9.96
CA PRO A 346 -24.62 -37.36 -9.36
C PRO A 346 -24.67 -35.92 -8.84
N ASN A 347 -25.63 -35.10 -9.31
CA ASN A 347 -25.96 -33.80 -8.72
C ASN A 347 -26.75 -34.02 -7.42
N THR A 348 -26.09 -34.60 -6.42
CA THR A 348 -26.65 -34.82 -5.09
C THR A 348 -25.75 -34.18 -4.04
N PRO A 349 -26.29 -33.80 -2.87
CA PRO A 349 -25.48 -33.27 -1.76
C PRO A 349 -24.38 -34.21 -1.26
N ARG A 350 -24.33 -35.48 -1.71
CA ARG A 350 -23.27 -36.43 -1.37
C ARG A 350 -22.07 -36.37 -2.32
N ASN A 351 -22.20 -35.67 -3.45
CA ASN A 351 -21.12 -35.49 -4.40
C ASN A 351 -20.38 -34.18 -4.09
N GLU A 352 -19.41 -34.25 -3.18
CA GLU A 352 -18.59 -33.11 -2.78
C GLU A 352 -17.73 -32.53 -3.93
N LEU A 353 -17.57 -33.25 -5.05
CA LEU A 353 -16.87 -32.78 -6.25
C LEU A 353 -17.77 -32.07 -7.27
N TRP A 354 -19.09 -32.04 -7.06
CA TRP A 354 -20.01 -31.46 -8.06
C TRP A 354 -19.68 -29.99 -8.34
N ASP A 355 -19.50 -29.15 -7.31
CA ASP A 355 -19.18 -27.72 -7.49
C ASP A 355 -17.87 -27.48 -8.24
N THR A 356 -16.89 -28.37 -8.06
CA THR A 356 -15.63 -28.35 -8.81
C THR A 356 -15.85 -28.74 -10.27
N THR A 357 -16.62 -29.80 -10.50
CA THR A 357 -16.95 -30.30 -11.84
C THR A 357 -17.71 -29.24 -12.65
N GLU A 358 -18.69 -28.59 -12.03
CA GLU A 358 -19.47 -27.49 -12.60
C GLU A 358 -18.58 -26.28 -12.90
N SER A 359 -17.74 -25.85 -11.95
CA SER A 359 -16.84 -24.71 -12.14
C SER A 359 -15.84 -24.90 -13.28
N ILE A 360 -15.20 -26.08 -13.36
CA ILE A 360 -14.25 -26.40 -14.43
C ILE A 360 -14.97 -26.45 -15.78
N SER A 361 -16.16 -27.07 -15.84
CA SER A 361 -16.95 -27.17 -17.07
C SER A 361 -17.41 -25.80 -17.57
N ASN A 362 -17.87 -24.92 -16.68
CA ASN A 362 -18.23 -23.53 -17.02
C ASN A 362 -17.02 -22.73 -17.51
N TYR A 363 -15.85 -22.92 -16.89
CA TYR A 363 -14.63 -22.28 -17.37
C TYR A 363 -14.22 -22.77 -18.76
N ILE A 364 -14.33 -24.07 -19.05
CA ILE A 364 -14.07 -24.62 -20.39
C ILE A 364 -15.02 -24.02 -21.42
N TYR A 365 -16.30 -23.85 -21.08
CA TYR A 365 -17.28 -23.16 -21.93
C TYR A 365 -16.82 -21.74 -22.26
N LYS A 366 -16.48 -20.96 -21.21
CA LYS A 366 -15.96 -19.59 -21.35
C LYS A 366 -14.73 -19.53 -22.25
N VAL A 367 -13.76 -20.43 -22.05
CA VAL A 367 -12.55 -20.48 -22.89
C VAL A 367 -12.91 -20.71 -24.35
N HIS A 368 -13.84 -21.60 -24.67
CA HIS A 368 -14.26 -21.80 -26.06
C HIS A 368 -14.98 -20.58 -26.62
N HIS A 369 -15.87 -19.98 -25.83
CA HIS A 369 -16.59 -18.76 -26.19
C HIS A 369 -15.63 -17.60 -26.50
N ASP A 370 -14.70 -17.31 -25.58
CA ASP A 370 -13.67 -16.27 -25.71
C ASP A 370 -12.69 -16.56 -26.87
N ARG A 371 -12.54 -17.83 -27.25
CA ARG A 371 -11.78 -18.28 -28.42
C ARG A 371 -12.64 -18.33 -29.69
N GLY A 372 -13.82 -17.73 -29.69
CA GLY A 372 -14.65 -17.51 -30.88
C GLY A 372 -15.56 -18.67 -31.26
N PHE A 373 -15.83 -19.61 -30.35
CA PHE A 373 -16.97 -20.53 -30.53
C PHE A 373 -18.26 -19.79 -30.19
N LEU A 374 -19.20 -19.77 -31.13
CA LEU A 374 -20.56 -19.31 -30.83
C LEU A 374 -21.26 -20.34 -29.94
N ASN A 375 -22.22 -19.91 -29.11
CA ASN A 375 -23.00 -20.81 -28.24
C ASN A 375 -23.59 -21.98 -29.04
N LYS A 376 -24.08 -21.74 -30.27
CA LYS A 376 -24.58 -22.78 -31.20
C LYS A 376 -23.55 -23.84 -31.64
N GLN A 377 -22.28 -23.70 -31.25
CA GLN A 377 -21.16 -24.59 -31.57
C GLN A 377 -20.64 -25.34 -30.35
N ILE A 378 -21.18 -25.08 -29.17
CA ILE A 378 -20.84 -25.78 -27.93
C ILE A 378 -22.11 -26.53 -27.52
N TYR A 379 -21.96 -27.79 -27.14
CA TYR A 379 -23.04 -28.59 -26.58
C TYR A 379 -22.68 -28.98 -25.15
N TYR A 380 -23.39 -28.40 -24.18
CA TYR A 380 -23.07 -28.56 -22.77
C TYR A 380 -24.08 -29.47 -22.06
N LEU A 381 -23.61 -30.66 -21.68
CA LEU A 381 -24.35 -31.63 -20.88
C LEU A 381 -24.05 -31.41 -19.39
N SER A 382 -25.10 -31.10 -18.64
CA SER A 382 -25.04 -30.95 -17.18
C SER A 382 -26.33 -31.47 -16.54
N PRO A 383 -26.29 -32.26 -15.45
CA PRO A 383 -27.48 -32.63 -14.70
C PRO A 383 -28.22 -31.43 -14.08
N LYS A 384 -27.59 -30.24 -14.02
CA LYS A 384 -28.26 -28.96 -13.72
C LYS A 384 -28.70 -28.27 -15.00
N SER A 385 -29.92 -27.76 -14.99
CA SER A 385 -30.55 -27.09 -16.13
C SER A 385 -30.20 -25.60 -16.27
N VAL A 386 -29.44 -25.07 -15.31
CA VAL A 386 -28.97 -23.67 -15.25
C VAL A 386 -27.46 -23.64 -15.24
N ALA A 387 -26.87 -22.66 -15.93
CA ALA A 387 -25.46 -22.37 -15.81
C ALA A 387 -25.25 -20.85 -15.85
N ASP A 388 -24.55 -20.34 -14.85
CA ASP A 388 -24.20 -18.93 -14.66
C ASP A 388 -22.68 -18.84 -14.90
N PHE A 389 -22.29 -18.63 -16.16
CA PHE A 389 -20.88 -18.64 -16.60
C PHE A 389 -20.22 -17.27 -16.48
N ASN A 390 -21.01 -16.20 -16.60
CA ASN A 390 -20.55 -14.83 -16.37
C ASN A 390 -20.66 -14.48 -14.87
N GLY A 391 -21.46 -15.25 -14.14
CA GLY A 391 -21.58 -15.24 -12.70
C GLY A 391 -22.41 -14.09 -12.13
N ASP A 392 -23.18 -13.42 -12.98
CA ASP A 392 -24.15 -12.39 -12.65
C ASP A 392 -25.37 -12.94 -11.91
N GLY A 393 -25.41 -14.22 -11.56
CA GLY A 393 -26.48 -14.84 -10.78
C GLY A 393 -27.68 -15.23 -11.60
N LEU A 394 -27.64 -15.06 -12.91
CA LEU A 394 -28.71 -15.43 -13.80
C LEU A 394 -28.31 -16.63 -14.67
N ASP A 395 -29.31 -17.37 -15.14
CA ASP A 395 -29.11 -18.48 -16.07
C ASP A 395 -28.74 -17.97 -17.48
N ASP A 396 -27.50 -18.18 -17.89
CA ASP A 396 -26.95 -17.75 -19.18
C ASP A 396 -27.46 -18.57 -20.39
N CYS A 397 -28.38 -19.53 -20.18
CA CYS A 397 -29.06 -20.27 -21.23
C CYS A 397 -28.15 -21.22 -22.04
N ILE A 398 -27.07 -21.72 -21.43
CA ILE A 398 -26.02 -22.46 -22.16
C ILE A 398 -26.06 -23.99 -22.00
N VAL A 399 -26.89 -24.53 -21.10
CA VAL A 399 -27.03 -25.99 -20.93
C VAL A 399 -27.96 -26.55 -22.00
N ASP A 400 -27.58 -27.64 -22.66
CA ASP A 400 -28.33 -28.23 -23.78
C ASP A 400 -29.18 -29.45 -23.39
N ALA A 401 -28.75 -30.27 -22.42
CA ALA A 401 -29.49 -31.44 -21.93
C ALA A 401 -28.97 -31.88 -20.54
N PRO A 402 -29.73 -32.64 -19.73
CA PRO A 402 -30.94 -33.41 -20.07
C PRO A 402 -32.28 -32.66 -19.93
N ALA A 403 -32.27 -31.41 -19.44
CA ALA A 403 -33.45 -30.58 -19.25
C ALA A 403 -33.17 -29.12 -19.63
N THR A 404 -34.03 -28.50 -20.45
CA THR A 404 -33.90 -27.08 -20.84
C THR A 404 -35.25 -26.36 -21.00
N ASN A 405 -35.54 -25.43 -20.09
CA ASN A 405 -35.64 -24.02 -20.44
C ASN A 405 -35.61 -23.20 -19.14
N ARG A 406 -34.59 -22.36 -18.94
CA ARG A 406 -34.87 -20.93 -18.70
C ARG A 406 -33.76 -20.04 -19.21
N CYS A 407 -34.12 -18.76 -19.30
CA CYS A 407 -33.33 -17.75 -19.98
C CYS A 407 -33.46 -16.42 -19.24
N LEU A 408 -33.10 -16.45 -17.94
CA LEU A 408 -33.09 -15.38 -16.94
C LEU A 408 -34.40 -15.16 -16.13
N ALA A 409 -34.31 -15.47 -14.83
CA ALA A 409 -35.11 -15.15 -13.62
C ALA A 409 -35.21 -16.42 -12.75
N ASN A 410 -34.42 -16.49 -11.67
CA ASN A 410 -34.29 -17.68 -10.82
C ASN A 410 -35.51 -17.90 -9.89
N THR A 411 -36.58 -17.11 -10.03
CA THR A 411 -37.79 -17.11 -9.18
C THR A 411 -38.97 -17.89 -9.78
N VAL A 412 -38.79 -18.54 -10.91
CA VAL A 412 -39.85 -19.33 -11.57
C VAL A 412 -39.40 -20.80 -11.59
N ASP A 413 -40.32 -21.77 -11.43
CA ASP A 413 -40.01 -23.22 -11.44
C ASP A 413 -39.66 -23.70 -12.85
N ASN A 414 -38.52 -24.35 -13.11
CA ASN A 414 -38.16 -24.82 -14.46
C ASN A 414 -39.31 -25.69 -15.01
N PRO A 415 -39.89 -25.35 -16.18
CA PRO A 415 -40.98 -26.11 -16.77
C PRO A 415 -40.59 -27.57 -17.08
N LEU A 416 -39.29 -27.88 -17.15
CA LEU A 416 -38.78 -29.23 -17.25
C LEU A 416 -38.06 -29.62 -15.94
N PRO A 417 -38.44 -30.73 -15.29
CA PRO A 417 -37.76 -31.19 -14.09
C PRO A 417 -36.32 -31.62 -14.43
N GLU A 418 -35.37 -31.21 -13.59
CA GLU A 418 -34.01 -31.73 -13.64
C GLU A 418 -34.02 -33.25 -13.44
N ARG A 419 -33.19 -33.95 -14.22
CA ARG A 419 -33.06 -35.39 -14.15
C ARG A 419 -31.59 -35.81 -14.31
N PRO A 420 -31.23 -37.01 -13.83
CA PRO A 420 -29.92 -37.59 -14.08
C PRO A 420 -29.54 -37.60 -15.58
N LEU A 421 -28.26 -37.36 -15.86
CA LEU A 421 -27.67 -37.63 -17.18
C LEU A 421 -27.72 -39.13 -17.46
N THR A 422 -28.07 -39.47 -18.69
CA THR A 422 -28.15 -40.83 -19.21
C THR A 422 -27.18 -41.00 -20.38
N VAL A 423 -26.88 -42.24 -20.73
CA VAL A 423 -26.10 -42.53 -21.94
C VAL A 423 -26.81 -42.03 -23.21
N ASP A 424 -28.16 -41.96 -23.19
CA ASP A 424 -28.92 -41.41 -24.31
C ASP A 424 -28.69 -39.90 -24.49
N ASP A 425 -28.48 -39.14 -23.42
CA ASP A 425 -28.12 -37.71 -23.52
C ASP A 425 -26.75 -37.53 -24.21
N VAL A 426 -25.80 -38.43 -23.94
CA VAL A 426 -24.51 -38.48 -24.64
C VAL A 426 -24.73 -38.83 -26.12
N ARG A 427 -25.60 -39.80 -26.44
CA ARG A 427 -25.95 -40.13 -27.83
C ARG A 427 -26.59 -38.94 -28.55
N ASP A 428 -27.43 -38.17 -27.87
CA ASP A 428 -28.08 -36.98 -28.42
C ASP A 428 -27.08 -35.86 -28.70
N ALA A 429 -26.11 -35.62 -27.81
CA ALA A 429 -25.01 -34.69 -28.05
C ALA A 429 -24.18 -35.10 -29.29
N PHE A 430 -23.90 -36.40 -29.45
CA PHE A 430 -23.21 -36.90 -30.65
C PHE A 430 -24.09 -36.90 -31.90
N ALA A 431 -25.41 -37.04 -31.77
CA ALA A 431 -26.35 -36.85 -32.89
C ALA A 431 -26.36 -35.37 -33.33
N TRP A 432 -26.38 -34.43 -32.39
CA TRP A 432 -26.19 -33.01 -32.65
C TRP A 432 -24.87 -32.75 -33.37
N ALA A 433 -23.76 -33.30 -32.88
CA ALA A 433 -22.45 -33.13 -33.51
C ALA A 433 -22.41 -33.75 -34.93
N LYS A 434 -23.03 -34.91 -35.15
CA LYS A 434 -23.16 -35.54 -36.49
C LYS A 434 -23.90 -34.63 -37.47
N ASN A 435 -24.94 -33.94 -37.02
CA ASN A 435 -25.72 -33.03 -37.86
C ASN A 435 -24.93 -31.82 -38.33
N ARG A 436 -23.79 -31.51 -37.70
CA ARG A 436 -22.87 -30.45 -38.15
C ARG A 436 -21.98 -30.89 -39.33
N GLY A 437 -21.93 -32.20 -39.61
CA GLY A 437 -21.17 -32.79 -40.72
C GLY A 437 -19.66 -32.77 -40.47
N LYS A 438 -18.89 -32.68 -41.57
CA LYS A 438 -17.42 -32.52 -41.51
C LYS A 438 -17.09 -31.15 -40.90
N LEU A 439 -16.25 -31.15 -39.87
CA LEU A 439 -15.75 -29.96 -39.17
C LEU A 439 -14.41 -29.51 -39.75
N ASP A 440 -14.09 -28.23 -39.57
CA ASP A 440 -12.82 -27.62 -40.00
C ASP A 440 -11.69 -27.83 -38.97
N GLN A 441 -12.05 -28.29 -37.78
CA GLN A 441 -11.19 -28.62 -36.65
C GLN A 441 -11.65 -29.96 -36.05
N PRO A 442 -10.85 -30.61 -35.19
CA PRO A 442 -11.32 -31.76 -34.42
C PRO A 442 -12.59 -31.42 -33.63
N LEU A 443 -13.42 -32.45 -33.37
CA LEU A 443 -14.41 -32.35 -32.31
C LEU A 443 -13.67 -32.31 -30.98
N TYR A 444 -13.80 -31.21 -30.24
CA TYR A 444 -13.27 -31.10 -28.89
C TYR A 444 -14.28 -31.68 -27.90
N LEU A 445 -13.83 -32.59 -27.04
CA LEU A 445 -14.68 -33.29 -26.09
C LEU A 445 -14.05 -33.26 -24.71
N PHE A 446 -14.76 -32.72 -23.73
CA PHE A 446 -14.30 -32.63 -22.34
C PHE A 446 -15.23 -33.43 -21.44
N LEU A 447 -14.68 -34.43 -20.73
CA LEU A 447 -15.38 -35.23 -19.74
C LEU A 447 -14.80 -34.90 -18.38
N ILE A 448 -15.57 -34.20 -17.55
CA ILE A 448 -15.15 -33.80 -16.20
C ILE A 448 -16.08 -34.48 -15.21
N GLY A 449 -15.55 -35.24 -14.25
CA GLY A 449 -16.39 -35.84 -13.22
C GLY A 449 -15.75 -37.03 -12.50
N HIS A 450 -16.60 -37.93 -12.00
CA HIS A 450 -16.16 -39.15 -11.33
C HIS A 450 -15.89 -40.25 -12.33
N LEU A 451 -14.77 -40.96 -12.14
CA LEU A 451 -14.38 -42.09 -12.97
C LEU A 451 -13.92 -43.26 -12.12
N THR A 452 -14.22 -44.46 -12.60
CA THR A 452 -13.55 -45.71 -12.22
C THR A 452 -12.93 -46.33 -13.47
N SER A 453 -12.15 -47.39 -13.30
CA SER A 453 -11.46 -48.03 -14.42
C SER A 453 -12.44 -48.37 -15.56
N ASN A 454 -12.24 -47.74 -16.72
CA ASN A 454 -13.09 -47.84 -17.93
C ASN A 454 -14.57 -47.45 -17.77
N LYS A 455 -14.91 -46.61 -16.78
CA LYS A 455 -16.28 -46.13 -16.57
C LYS A 455 -16.31 -44.65 -16.17
N PHE A 456 -17.09 -43.85 -16.90
CA PHE A 456 -17.38 -42.46 -16.56
C PHE A 456 -18.76 -42.39 -15.90
N HIS A 457 -18.81 -41.95 -14.64
CA HIS A 457 -20.06 -41.90 -13.88
C HIS A 457 -20.87 -40.67 -14.32
N LEU A 458 -21.91 -40.86 -15.14
CA LEU A 458 -22.78 -39.78 -15.61
C LEU A 458 -23.69 -39.29 -14.49
N ALA A 459 -24.24 -40.20 -13.70
CA ALA A 459 -25.08 -39.93 -12.55
C ALA A 459 -25.09 -41.11 -11.57
N ASP A 460 -25.88 -41.03 -10.49
CA ASP A 460 -26.07 -42.14 -9.56
C ASP A 460 -26.53 -43.40 -10.32
N PHE A 461 -25.77 -44.49 -10.14
CA PHE A 461 -26.01 -45.79 -10.77
C PHE A 461 -26.04 -45.79 -12.30
N THR A 462 -25.54 -44.72 -12.95
CA THR A 462 -25.52 -44.58 -14.41
C THR A 462 -24.10 -44.33 -14.89
N ASP A 463 -23.50 -45.36 -15.49
CA ASP A 463 -22.13 -45.34 -15.98
C ASP A 463 -22.13 -45.33 -17.51
N LEU A 464 -21.26 -44.50 -18.09
CA LEU A 464 -20.84 -44.63 -19.48
C LEU A 464 -19.61 -45.53 -19.52
N GLU A 465 -19.80 -46.78 -19.95
CA GLU A 465 -18.71 -47.75 -20.07
C GLU A 465 -17.83 -47.45 -21.29
N ALA A 466 -16.52 -47.65 -21.18
CA ALA A 466 -15.57 -47.35 -22.26
C ALA A 466 -15.91 -48.06 -23.58
N ALA A 467 -16.41 -49.30 -23.54
CA ALA A 467 -16.83 -50.02 -24.74
C ALA A 467 -18.04 -49.36 -25.43
N GLU A 468 -19.01 -48.89 -24.65
CA GLU A 468 -20.19 -48.19 -25.16
C GLU A 468 -19.82 -46.80 -25.68
N PHE A 469 -18.95 -46.09 -24.97
CA PHE A 469 -18.45 -44.80 -25.40
C PHE A 469 -17.60 -44.91 -26.67
N LYS A 470 -16.74 -45.93 -26.76
CA LYS A 470 -16.00 -46.24 -27.98
C LYS A 470 -16.94 -46.45 -29.16
N ALA A 471 -18.03 -47.19 -28.98
CA ALA A 471 -19.01 -47.37 -30.05
C ALA A 471 -19.66 -46.04 -30.50
N ILE A 472 -19.95 -45.12 -29.57
CA ILE A 472 -20.48 -43.78 -29.87
C ILE A 472 -19.45 -42.94 -30.66
N LEU A 473 -18.20 -42.92 -30.20
CA LEU A 473 -17.11 -42.17 -30.85
C LEU A 473 -16.78 -42.77 -32.24
N ASP A 474 -16.72 -44.10 -32.35
CA ASP A 474 -16.45 -44.81 -33.61
C ASP A 474 -17.57 -44.55 -34.64
N ASP A 475 -18.85 -44.57 -34.21
CA ASP A 475 -20.00 -44.20 -35.06
C ASP A 475 -19.87 -42.77 -35.57
N TYR A 476 -19.61 -41.79 -34.68
CA TYR A 476 -19.40 -40.40 -35.06
C TYR A 476 -18.28 -40.22 -36.09
N GLN A 477 -17.10 -40.80 -35.84
CA GLN A 477 -15.97 -40.69 -36.76
C GLN A 477 -16.25 -41.40 -38.09
N SER A 478 -16.96 -42.54 -38.08
CA SER A 478 -17.32 -43.26 -39.32
C SER A 478 -18.31 -42.49 -40.19
N VAL A 479 -19.22 -41.72 -39.58
CA VAL A 479 -20.24 -40.94 -40.30
C VAL A 479 -19.67 -39.61 -40.80
N THR A 480 -18.88 -38.92 -39.99
CA THR A 480 -18.44 -37.55 -40.28
C THR A 480 -17.04 -37.48 -40.88
N GLY A 481 -16.20 -38.50 -40.63
CA GLY A 481 -14.77 -38.48 -40.90
C GLY A 481 -13.99 -37.46 -40.05
N ASN A 482 -14.58 -36.91 -38.99
CA ASN A 482 -13.90 -35.92 -38.13
C ASN A 482 -12.86 -36.58 -37.22
N GLU A 483 -11.85 -35.79 -36.89
CA GLU A 483 -10.90 -36.11 -35.83
C GLU A 483 -11.52 -35.76 -34.46
N ILE A 484 -11.06 -36.40 -33.39
CA ILE A 484 -11.53 -36.12 -32.02
C ILE A 484 -10.34 -35.82 -31.12
N VAL A 485 -10.43 -34.77 -30.32
CA VAL A 485 -9.56 -34.57 -29.16
C VAL A 485 -10.39 -34.69 -27.89
N LEU A 486 -10.12 -35.73 -27.12
CA LEU A 486 -10.86 -36.12 -25.93
C LEU A 486 -10.02 -35.85 -24.69
N VAL A 487 -10.49 -34.96 -23.82
CA VAL A 487 -9.90 -34.66 -22.52
C VAL A 487 -10.77 -35.28 -21.42
N ILE A 488 -10.17 -36.12 -20.58
CA ILE A 488 -10.86 -36.89 -19.53
C ILE A 488 -10.25 -36.55 -18.17
N ASP A 489 -11.03 -35.93 -17.31
CA ASP A 489 -10.62 -35.49 -15.98
C ASP A 489 -11.40 -36.19 -14.87
N GLY A 490 -10.65 -36.94 -14.05
CA GLY A 490 -11.13 -37.71 -12.93
C GLY A 490 -10.28 -38.96 -12.70
N CYS A 491 -10.58 -39.71 -11.63
CA CYS A 491 -9.76 -40.83 -11.17
C CYS A 491 -9.67 -41.96 -12.21
N HIS A 492 -8.50 -42.58 -12.38
CA HIS A 492 -8.30 -43.68 -13.34
C HIS A 492 -8.56 -43.31 -14.81
N SER A 493 -8.54 -42.02 -15.17
CA SER A 493 -8.83 -41.58 -16.54
C SER A 493 -7.85 -42.18 -17.57
N GLY A 494 -6.62 -42.49 -17.17
CA GLY A 494 -5.65 -43.19 -18.00
C GLY A 494 -6.07 -44.60 -18.46
N SER A 495 -7.07 -45.20 -17.80
CA SER A 495 -7.60 -46.52 -18.20
C SER A 495 -8.34 -46.49 -19.54
N PHE A 496 -8.69 -45.29 -20.03
CA PHE A 496 -9.39 -45.09 -21.29
C PHE A 496 -8.48 -45.00 -22.52
N LEU A 497 -7.15 -44.86 -22.36
CA LEU A 497 -6.23 -44.73 -23.50
C LEU A 497 -6.34 -45.92 -24.45
N GLU A 498 -6.08 -47.14 -23.96
CA GLU A 498 -6.17 -48.36 -24.76
C GLU A 498 -7.61 -48.65 -25.21
N SER A 499 -8.59 -48.50 -24.31
CA SER A 499 -9.96 -48.92 -24.57
C SER A 499 -10.72 -47.99 -25.52
N LEU A 500 -10.31 -46.73 -25.65
CA LEU A 500 -10.86 -45.79 -26.62
C LEU A 500 -9.95 -45.55 -27.83
N ALA A 501 -8.77 -46.17 -27.93
CA ALA A 501 -7.87 -45.98 -29.06
C ALA A 501 -8.57 -46.23 -30.42
N ASN A 502 -8.35 -45.30 -31.37
CA ASN A 502 -8.82 -45.37 -32.76
C ASN A 502 -8.05 -44.31 -33.59
N PRO A 503 -7.60 -44.59 -34.82
CA PRO A 503 -7.03 -43.56 -35.69
C PRO A 503 -7.79 -42.22 -35.70
N SER A 504 -7.04 -41.12 -35.74
CA SER A 504 -7.58 -39.74 -35.69
C SER A 504 -8.33 -39.40 -34.41
N ARG A 505 -7.99 -40.05 -33.29
CA ARG A 505 -8.49 -39.73 -31.95
C ARG A 505 -7.32 -39.55 -31.00
N ALA A 506 -7.27 -38.39 -30.36
CA ALA A 506 -6.32 -38.10 -29.30
C ALA A 506 -7.04 -38.15 -27.98
N ILE A 507 -6.38 -38.72 -26.97
CA ILE A 507 -6.91 -38.90 -25.63
C ILE A 507 -5.92 -38.27 -24.66
N ILE A 508 -6.40 -37.29 -23.91
CA ILE A 508 -5.67 -36.64 -22.82
C ILE A 508 -6.38 -37.05 -21.53
N SER A 509 -5.63 -37.66 -20.62
CA SER A 509 -6.14 -38.09 -19.31
C SER A 509 -5.45 -37.32 -18.20
N ALA A 510 -6.23 -36.89 -17.21
CA ALA A 510 -5.71 -36.17 -16.05
C ALA A 510 -4.90 -37.04 -15.08
N SER A 511 -5.06 -38.38 -15.09
CA SER A 511 -4.40 -39.32 -14.18
C SER A 511 -4.06 -40.63 -14.88
N GLY A 512 -3.11 -41.40 -14.35
CA GLY A 512 -2.79 -42.73 -14.85
C GLY A 512 -3.91 -43.75 -14.60
N ALA A 513 -3.86 -44.89 -15.29
CA ALA A 513 -4.92 -45.92 -15.24
C ALA A 513 -5.22 -46.47 -13.84
N THR A 514 -4.27 -46.39 -12.90
CA THR A 514 -4.41 -46.86 -11.51
C THR A 514 -4.35 -45.73 -10.49
N GLU A 515 -4.30 -44.48 -10.92
CA GLU A 515 -4.07 -43.31 -10.08
C GLU A 515 -5.37 -42.54 -9.83
N LYS A 516 -5.37 -41.70 -8.80
CA LYS A 516 -6.46 -40.77 -8.51
C LYS A 516 -6.22 -39.45 -9.24
N ALA A 517 -7.28 -38.70 -9.45
CA ALA A 517 -7.20 -37.29 -9.83
C ALA A 517 -7.47 -36.42 -8.59
N PHE A 518 -6.65 -35.39 -8.41
CA PHE A 518 -6.71 -34.46 -7.29
C PHE A 518 -7.20 -33.10 -7.75
N PHE A 519 -8.08 -32.51 -6.96
CA PHE A 519 -8.61 -31.17 -7.13
C PHE A 519 -8.48 -30.41 -5.82
N VAL A 520 -8.04 -29.16 -5.88
CA VAL A 520 -7.90 -28.26 -4.71
C VAL A 520 -8.58 -26.94 -5.10
N GLU A 521 -9.55 -26.48 -4.32
CA GLU A 521 -10.27 -25.20 -4.55
C GLU A 521 -10.86 -25.04 -5.95
N LYS A 522 -11.59 -26.05 -6.44
CA LYS A 522 -12.16 -26.06 -7.81
C LYS A 522 -11.11 -25.97 -8.93
N THR A 523 -9.84 -26.19 -8.59
CA THR A 523 -8.70 -26.21 -9.51
C THR A 523 -8.17 -27.64 -9.64
N GLY A 524 -7.79 -28.01 -10.86
CA GLY A 524 -7.24 -29.32 -11.20
C GLY A 524 -6.75 -29.33 -12.65
N PHE A 525 -6.37 -30.49 -13.15
CA PHE A 525 -5.69 -30.64 -14.43
C PHE A 525 -6.43 -29.91 -15.58
N SER A 526 -7.74 -30.13 -15.76
CA SER A 526 -8.47 -29.49 -16.86
C SER A 526 -8.67 -27.99 -16.69
N ARG A 527 -8.63 -27.47 -15.46
CA ARG A 527 -8.65 -26.02 -15.21
C ARG A 527 -7.36 -25.36 -15.70
N PHE A 528 -6.21 -25.96 -15.37
CA PHE A 528 -4.91 -25.51 -15.87
C PHE A 528 -4.78 -25.70 -17.38
N PHE A 529 -5.26 -26.83 -17.90
CA PHE A 529 -5.27 -27.14 -19.32
C PHE A 529 -6.09 -26.13 -20.12
N ALA A 530 -7.33 -25.85 -19.69
CA ALA A 530 -8.19 -24.85 -20.30
C ALA A 530 -7.56 -23.45 -20.22
N LYS A 531 -6.85 -23.11 -19.14
CA LYS A 531 -6.12 -21.83 -19.03
C LYS A 531 -5.00 -21.73 -20.08
N GLY A 532 -4.21 -22.79 -20.26
CA GLY A 532 -3.20 -22.82 -21.32
C GLY A 532 -3.81 -22.64 -22.72
N LEU A 533 -4.96 -23.29 -22.98
CA LEU A 533 -5.68 -23.11 -24.24
C LEU A 533 -6.24 -21.70 -24.42
N TYR A 534 -6.70 -21.06 -23.33
CA TYR A 534 -7.12 -19.66 -23.32
C TYR A 534 -5.97 -18.71 -23.69
N GLU A 535 -4.78 -18.96 -23.14
CA GLU A 535 -3.53 -18.25 -23.47
C GLU A 535 -3.02 -18.53 -24.89
N GLY A 536 -3.71 -19.38 -25.66
CA GLY A 536 -3.42 -19.65 -27.06
C GLY A 536 -2.36 -20.73 -27.29
N LEU A 537 -2.02 -21.52 -26.28
CA LEU A 537 -1.12 -22.66 -26.41
C LEU A 537 -1.76 -23.77 -27.28
N SER A 538 -0.92 -24.55 -27.97
CA SER A 538 -1.37 -25.81 -28.60
C SER A 538 -1.86 -26.80 -27.53
N PHE A 539 -2.65 -27.80 -27.93
CA PHE A 539 -3.09 -28.85 -27.00
C PHE A 539 -1.91 -29.59 -26.34
N TYR A 540 -0.78 -29.75 -27.04
CA TYR A 540 0.43 -30.32 -26.45
C TYR A 540 1.10 -29.39 -25.43
N GLU A 541 1.24 -28.10 -25.74
CA GLU A 541 1.85 -27.13 -24.82
C GLU A 541 0.97 -26.91 -23.58
N ALA A 542 -0.35 -26.82 -23.77
CA ALA A 542 -1.32 -26.77 -22.68
C ALA A 542 -1.28 -28.03 -21.81
N PHE A 543 -1.04 -29.22 -22.41
CA PHE A 543 -0.81 -30.45 -21.66
C PHE A 543 0.44 -30.36 -20.78
N GLY A 544 1.56 -29.87 -21.33
CA GLY A 544 2.79 -29.65 -20.57
C GLY A 544 2.59 -28.67 -19.41
N TYR A 545 1.99 -27.52 -19.68
CA TYR A 545 1.64 -26.51 -18.66
C TYR A 545 0.75 -27.11 -17.55
N ALA A 546 -0.32 -27.81 -17.93
CA ALA A 546 -1.25 -28.41 -16.98
C ALA A 546 -0.62 -29.52 -16.16
N ARG A 547 0.23 -30.35 -16.77
CA ARG A 547 0.98 -31.40 -16.07
C ARG A 547 1.91 -30.81 -15.01
N ASP A 548 2.66 -29.77 -15.37
CA ASP A 548 3.62 -29.16 -14.45
C ASP A 548 2.89 -28.48 -13.27
N LYS A 549 1.80 -27.74 -13.55
CA LYS A 549 0.95 -27.16 -12.49
C LYS A 549 0.23 -28.19 -11.64
N GLN A 550 -0.22 -29.30 -12.23
CA GLN A 550 -0.78 -30.40 -11.48
C GLN A 550 0.26 -31.05 -10.57
N ASN A 551 1.50 -31.22 -11.03
CA ASN A 551 2.59 -31.76 -10.22
C ASN A 551 2.94 -30.85 -9.05
N ASP A 552 3.01 -29.53 -9.27
CA ASP A 552 3.22 -28.54 -8.20
C ASP A 552 2.12 -28.66 -7.13
N MET A 553 0.85 -28.73 -7.58
CA MET A 553 -0.32 -28.85 -6.70
C MET A 553 -0.36 -30.16 -5.93
N VAL A 554 0.02 -31.29 -6.55
CA VAL A 554 0.05 -32.59 -5.85
C VAL A 554 1.23 -32.67 -4.88
N SER A 555 2.36 -32.02 -5.21
CA SER A 555 3.56 -31.99 -4.36
C SER A 555 3.39 -31.13 -3.11
N SER A 556 2.47 -30.17 -3.11
CA SER A 556 2.13 -29.36 -1.93
C SER A 556 1.21 -30.08 -0.94
N LEU A 557 0.60 -31.21 -1.32
CA LEU A 557 -0.25 -32.01 -0.44
C LEU A 557 0.59 -32.85 0.54
N SER A 558 0.17 -32.89 1.81
CA SER A 558 0.83 -33.70 2.83
C SER A 558 0.57 -35.20 2.63
N GLY A 559 1.45 -35.89 1.91
CA GLY A 559 1.43 -37.36 1.73
C GLY A 559 2.12 -37.82 0.44
N ASP A 560 2.31 -39.15 0.28
CA ASP A 560 2.87 -39.75 -0.95
C ASP A 560 1.79 -39.86 -2.04
N PHE A 561 1.27 -38.72 -2.50
CA PHE A 561 0.29 -38.65 -3.57
C PHE A 561 0.98 -38.60 -4.93
N VAL A 562 0.47 -39.37 -5.89
CA VAL A 562 0.96 -39.40 -7.27
C VAL A 562 -0.22 -39.28 -8.22
N GLN A 563 -0.10 -38.37 -9.17
CA GLN A 563 -0.98 -38.24 -10.32
C GLN A 563 -0.14 -37.91 -11.54
N THR A 564 -0.28 -38.73 -12.57
CA THR A 564 0.49 -38.68 -13.80
C THR A 564 -0.47 -38.46 -14.96
N PRO A 565 -0.68 -37.22 -15.42
CA PRO A 565 -1.42 -36.97 -16.65
C PRO A 565 -0.77 -37.67 -17.84
N GLN A 566 -1.58 -38.26 -18.72
CA GLN A 566 -1.12 -39.03 -19.88
C GLN A 566 -1.78 -38.53 -21.17
N LEU A 567 -1.07 -38.63 -22.29
CA LEU A 567 -1.54 -38.18 -23.61
C LEU A 567 -1.22 -39.25 -24.65
N ASP A 568 -2.21 -39.68 -25.42
CA ASP A 568 -2.04 -40.55 -26.59
C ASP A 568 -2.66 -39.84 -27.79
N ASP A 569 -1.85 -39.43 -28.76
CA ASP A 569 -2.33 -38.81 -30.00
C ASP A 569 -1.92 -39.59 -31.26
N ASN A 570 -1.25 -40.73 -31.08
CA ASN A 570 -0.84 -41.64 -32.14
C ASN A 570 -1.78 -42.86 -32.26
N SER A 571 -2.68 -43.01 -31.28
CA SER A 571 -3.72 -44.04 -31.19
C SER A 571 -3.20 -45.47 -30.98
N ASP A 572 -2.03 -45.64 -30.37
CA ASP A 572 -1.51 -46.95 -29.95
C ASP A 572 -1.98 -47.38 -28.55
N GLY A 573 -2.68 -46.50 -27.84
CA GLY A 573 -3.23 -46.75 -26.51
C GLY A 573 -2.22 -46.65 -25.37
N ILE A 574 -1.00 -46.17 -25.62
CA ILE A 574 0.10 -46.15 -24.66
C ILE A 574 0.75 -44.76 -24.64
N PHE A 575 0.85 -44.14 -23.46
CA PHE A 575 1.58 -42.89 -23.32
C PHE A 575 3.10 -43.10 -23.33
N THR A 576 3.78 -42.53 -24.33
CA THR A 576 5.22 -42.61 -24.57
C THR A 576 5.79 -41.29 -25.08
N ASP A 577 7.11 -41.19 -25.24
CA ASP A 577 7.77 -40.02 -25.86
C ASP A 577 7.43 -39.85 -27.36
N ALA A 578 6.80 -40.85 -27.99
CA ALA A 578 6.34 -40.74 -29.37
C ALA A 578 5.08 -39.86 -29.50
N ASP A 579 4.37 -39.63 -28.40
CA ASP A 579 3.13 -38.87 -28.34
C ASP A 579 3.34 -37.35 -28.37
N GLY A 580 2.27 -36.65 -28.76
CA GLY A 580 2.22 -35.20 -28.86
C GLY A 580 2.58 -34.66 -30.23
N GLN A 581 2.91 -35.49 -31.22
CA GLN A 581 3.27 -35.00 -32.56
C GLN A 581 2.09 -34.35 -33.28
N TRP A 582 0.90 -34.91 -33.13
CA TRP A 582 -0.31 -34.34 -33.72
C TRP A 582 -0.80 -33.14 -32.89
N LEU A 583 -0.91 -33.28 -31.57
CA LEU A 583 -1.47 -32.26 -30.69
C LEU A 583 -0.65 -30.96 -30.57
N ARG A 584 0.65 -30.97 -30.94
CA ARG A 584 1.45 -29.73 -31.12
C ARG A 584 0.88 -28.79 -32.19
N ASN A 585 0.11 -29.34 -33.12
CA ASN A 585 -0.46 -28.61 -34.24
C ASN A 585 -1.96 -28.37 -34.11
N VAL A 586 -2.57 -28.75 -32.97
CA VAL A 586 -4.01 -28.57 -32.70
C VAL A 586 -4.23 -27.42 -31.72
N TYR A 587 -5.19 -26.54 -32.02
CA TYR A 587 -5.52 -25.31 -31.27
C TYR A 587 -7.04 -25.07 -31.30
N ILE A 588 -7.64 -24.57 -30.22
CA ILE A 588 -9.04 -24.08 -30.27
C ILE A 588 -9.08 -22.82 -31.12
N ASN A 589 -9.82 -22.88 -32.24
CA ASN A 589 -9.97 -21.79 -33.20
C ASN A 589 -8.66 -21.06 -33.41
N ARG A 590 -7.85 -21.63 -34.30
CA ARG A 590 -6.65 -20.97 -34.81
C ARG A 590 -7.10 -19.66 -35.47
N VAL A 591 -7.18 -18.60 -34.68
CA VAL A 591 -6.66 -17.33 -35.13
C VAL A 591 -5.24 -17.72 -35.51
N ASP A 592 -4.92 -17.65 -36.79
CA ASP A 592 -3.54 -17.69 -37.26
C ASP A 592 -2.87 -16.45 -36.67
N ILE A 593 -2.63 -16.48 -35.36
CA ILE A 593 -1.63 -15.66 -34.71
C ILE A 593 -0.31 -16.33 -35.07
N VAL A 594 -0.04 -16.42 -36.37
CA VAL A 594 1.32 -16.44 -36.87
C VAL A 594 1.88 -15.17 -36.28
N ALA A 595 2.58 -15.35 -35.17
CA ALA A 595 3.40 -14.33 -34.58
C ALA A 595 4.20 -13.80 -35.78
N PRO A 596 4.07 -12.51 -36.12
CA PRO A 596 4.81 -12.05 -37.26
C PRO A 596 6.28 -12.39 -37.02
N LYS A 597 7.01 -12.88 -38.02
CA LYS A 597 8.46 -12.98 -37.83
C LYS A 597 9.02 -11.62 -38.15
N ILE A 598 9.93 -11.14 -37.34
CA ILE A 598 10.67 -9.92 -37.64
C ILE A 598 12.16 -10.20 -37.48
N GLU A 599 12.91 -9.91 -38.53
CA GLU A 599 14.37 -9.93 -38.51
C GLU A 599 14.87 -8.50 -38.67
N ALA A 600 15.92 -8.16 -37.91
CA ALA A 600 16.64 -6.93 -38.12
C ALA A 600 17.48 -7.06 -39.41
N VAL A 601 17.30 -6.15 -40.36
CA VAL A 601 18.12 -6.07 -41.58
C VAL A 601 19.24 -5.04 -41.40
N THR A 602 19.07 -4.10 -40.47
CA THR A 602 20.11 -3.18 -40.03
C THR A 602 21.29 -3.97 -39.46
N ILE A 603 22.49 -3.71 -39.96
CA ILE A 603 23.71 -4.34 -39.46
C ILE A 603 24.40 -3.44 -38.43
N SER A 604 25.09 -4.06 -37.47
CA SER A 604 25.92 -3.34 -36.50
C SER A 604 26.96 -2.46 -37.20
N THR A 605 27.08 -1.21 -36.76
CA THR A 605 28.05 -0.23 -37.27
C THR A 605 28.37 0.82 -36.22
N ASN A 606 29.52 1.49 -36.37
CA ASN A 606 29.79 2.76 -35.70
C ASN A 606 29.08 3.89 -36.47
N LEU A 607 28.48 4.82 -35.74
CA LEU A 607 27.75 5.97 -36.29
C LEU A 607 28.31 7.27 -35.70
N GLN A 608 28.58 8.27 -36.54
CA GLN A 608 28.97 9.59 -36.07
C GLN A 608 27.74 10.34 -35.54
N ALA A 609 27.88 11.10 -34.46
CA ALA A 609 26.74 11.79 -33.88
C ALA A 609 26.05 12.75 -34.86
N GLY A 610 24.72 12.74 -34.87
CA GLY A 610 23.87 13.49 -35.81
C GLY A 610 23.84 12.93 -37.24
N GLN A 611 24.56 11.85 -37.53
CA GLN A 611 24.42 11.13 -38.79
C GLN A 611 23.12 10.33 -38.79
N ALA A 612 22.27 10.56 -39.80
CA ALA A 612 21.06 9.78 -39.96
C ALA A 612 21.37 8.31 -40.27
N LEU A 613 20.72 7.39 -39.56
CA LEU A 613 20.80 5.94 -39.80
C LEU A 613 19.46 5.42 -40.31
N ARG A 614 19.49 4.70 -41.43
CA ARG A 614 18.31 4.04 -41.97
C ARG A 614 18.14 2.69 -41.29
N LEU A 615 17.08 2.56 -40.51
CA LEU A 615 16.74 1.34 -39.79
C LEU A 615 15.79 0.51 -40.64
N LYS A 616 16.13 -0.75 -40.84
CA LYS A 616 15.36 -1.71 -41.64
C LYS A 616 15.08 -2.99 -40.87
N SER A 617 13.88 -3.49 -41.01
CA SER A 617 13.49 -4.85 -40.64
C SER A 617 12.78 -5.53 -41.79
N ARG A 618 12.78 -6.86 -41.78
CA ARG A 618 11.97 -7.66 -42.69
C ARG A 618 10.98 -8.46 -41.87
N THR A 619 9.73 -8.48 -42.32
CA THR A 619 8.66 -9.20 -41.64
C THR A 619 8.20 -10.42 -42.43
N GLN A 620 7.56 -11.37 -41.75
CA GLN A 620 6.77 -12.43 -42.39
C GLN A 620 5.46 -12.61 -41.63
N GLY A 621 4.35 -12.86 -42.34
CA GLY A 621 3.02 -12.95 -41.76
C GLY A 621 2.18 -11.68 -41.94
N GLN A 622 1.00 -11.63 -41.33
CA GLN A 622 0.14 -10.45 -41.37
C GLN A 622 0.68 -9.38 -40.40
N ILE A 623 0.84 -8.16 -40.90
CA ILE A 623 1.43 -7.05 -40.14
C ILE A 623 0.43 -5.91 -40.09
N LYS A 624 0.07 -5.49 -38.87
CA LYS A 624 -0.71 -4.29 -38.60
C LYS A 624 0.21 -3.06 -38.51
N ARG A 625 1.32 -3.19 -37.78
CA ARG A 625 2.36 -2.16 -37.69
C ARG A 625 3.71 -2.74 -37.34
N VAL A 626 4.75 -1.98 -37.62
CA VAL A 626 6.14 -2.29 -37.28
C VAL A 626 6.74 -1.04 -36.67
N TRP A 627 7.35 -1.16 -35.52
CA TRP A 627 8.12 -0.08 -34.92
C TRP A 627 9.49 -0.58 -34.50
N VAL A 628 10.35 0.35 -34.14
CA VAL A 628 11.65 0.07 -33.57
C VAL A 628 11.77 0.83 -32.27
N GLU A 629 12.29 0.16 -31.27
CA GLU A 629 12.73 0.77 -30.02
C GLU A 629 14.25 0.92 -30.06
N ILE A 630 14.71 2.09 -29.68
CA ILE A 630 16.12 2.48 -29.68
C ILE A 630 16.43 2.90 -28.26
N GLU A 631 17.23 2.09 -27.58
CA GLU A 631 17.66 2.27 -26.20
C GLU A 631 19.15 2.56 -26.16
N LEU A 632 19.60 3.48 -25.31
CA LEU A 632 21.02 3.69 -25.05
C LEU A 632 21.44 2.75 -23.90
N LEU A 633 22.33 1.79 -24.16
CA LEU A 633 22.86 0.78 -23.22
C LEU A 633 23.82 1.35 -22.17
N ASP A 634 23.90 2.67 -22.02
CA ASP A 634 24.53 3.24 -20.84
C ASP A 634 23.63 2.92 -19.64
N ILE A 635 24.21 2.24 -18.65
CA ILE A 635 23.54 1.50 -17.56
C ILE A 635 22.54 2.31 -16.71
N ASN A 636 22.35 3.60 -17.00
CA ASN A 636 21.48 4.50 -16.25
C ASN A 636 20.64 5.46 -17.13
N PHE A 637 20.40 5.18 -18.42
CA PHE A 637 19.58 6.04 -19.29
C PHE A 637 18.37 5.30 -19.91
N GLN A 638 17.27 5.18 -19.15
CA GLN A 638 15.96 4.74 -19.64
C GLN A 638 15.30 5.85 -20.49
N ASN A 639 15.70 5.97 -21.75
CA ASN A 639 15.00 6.77 -22.76
C ASN A 639 14.86 5.95 -24.04
N THR A 640 13.91 5.03 -24.02
CA THR A 640 13.56 4.20 -25.16
C THR A 640 12.82 5.05 -26.18
N GLN A 641 13.47 5.36 -27.31
CA GLN A 641 12.80 6.04 -28.42
C GLN A 641 12.06 5.01 -29.26
N GLN A 642 10.76 5.22 -29.45
CA GLN A 642 9.95 4.43 -30.36
C GLN A 642 9.77 5.16 -31.69
N LEU A 643 10.10 4.51 -32.81
CA LEU A 643 9.84 5.02 -34.15
C LEU A 643 9.01 4.02 -34.94
N GLU A 644 7.89 4.48 -35.51
CA GLU A 644 7.11 3.69 -36.46
C GLU A 644 7.88 3.54 -37.78
N LEU A 645 7.84 2.33 -38.35
CA LEU A 645 8.42 2.01 -39.65
C LEU A 645 7.34 2.03 -40.72
N SER A 646 7.75 2.46 -41.92
CA SER A 646 6.91 2.46 -43.12
C SER A 646 7.37 1.36 -44.07
N GLN A 647 6.45 0.79 -44.85
CA GLN A 647 6.80 -0.23 -45.83
C GLN A 647 7.71 0.35 -46.92
N ALA A 648 8.84 -0.30 -47.16
CA ALA A 648 9.80 0.07 -48.19
C ALA A 648 9.31 -0.36 -49.59
N ASN A 649 10.05 0.02 -50.65
CA ASN A 649 9.77 -0.41 -52.02
C ASN A 649 9.96 -1.93 -52.24
N GLU A 650 10.63 -2.61 -51.30
CA GLU A 650 10.81 -4.06 -51.29
C GLU A 650 9.69 -4.71 -50.47
N GLU A 651 9.09 -5.76 -51.02
CA GLU A 651 8.00 -6.47 -50.36
C GLU A 651 8.44 -7.05 -49.00
N ASN A 652 7.60 -6.86 -47.97
CA ASN A 652 7.84 -7.25 -46.59
C ASN A 652 9.06 -6.62 -45.89
N VAL A 653 9.63 -5.55 -46.45
CA VAL A 653 10.67 -4.76 -45.78
C VAL A 653 10.05 -3.49 -45.24
N TRP A 654 10.38 -3.16 -44.01
CA TRP A 654 9.93 -1.96 -43.32
C TRP A 654 11.15 -1.12 -42.99
N GLU A 655 10.99 0.19 -43.08
CA GLU A 655 12.08 1.11 -42.81
C GLU A 655 11.63 2.42 -42.20
N THR A 656 12.54 3.00 -41.43
CA THR A 656 12.47 4.36 -40.93
C THR A 656 13.86 4.98 -40.93
N THR A 657 13.94 6.28 -40.68
CA THR A 657 15.21 6.98 -40.54
C THR A 657 15.34 7.51 -39.12
N TRP A 658 16.33 7.01 -38.40
CA TRP A 658 16.70 7.53 -37.10
C TRP A 658 17.65 8.72 -37.29
N ASN A 659 17.17 9.92 -36.91
CA ASN A 659 17.92 11.17 -37.02
C ASN A 659 18.49 11.65 -35.68
N ASN A 660 18.22 10.93 -34.58
CA ASN A 660 18.45 11.39 -33.20
C ASN A 660 19.61 10.67 -32.49
N ALA A 661 20.61 10.22 -33.23
CA ALA A 661 21.85 9.64 -32.69
C ALA A 661 22.79 10.75 -32.20
N PHE A 662 22.39 11.53 -31.21
CA PHE A 662 23.16 12.70 -30.76
C PHE A 662 24.05 12.43 -29.54
N TYR A 663 23.81 11.36 -28.78
CA TYR A 663 24.58 11.04 -27.58
C TYR A 663 25.59 9.92 -27.84
N ASN A 664 26.73 9.97 -27.15
CA ASN A 664 27.74 8.91 -27.16
C ASN A 664 27.22 7.66 -26.46
N GLY A 665 27.64 6.49 -26.94
CA GLY A 665 27.43 5.20 -26.28
C GLY A 665 26.85 4.15 -27.21
N ASP A 666 26.65 2.95 -26.67
CA ASP A 666 26.09 1.83 -27.39
C ASP A 666 24.58 1.89 -27.34
N TYR A 667 23.91 1.87 -28.48
CA TYR A 667 22.46 1.81 -28.58
C TYR A 667 22.02 0.40 -28.93
N GLN A 668 21.06 -0.15 -28.18
CA GLN A 668 20.33 -1.35 -28.53
C GLN A 668 19.10 -1.00 -29.35
N ILE A 669 18.97 -1.65 -30.51
CA ILE A 669 17.87 -1.44 -31.43
C ILE A 669 17.08 -2.73 -31.54
N THR A 670 15.84 -2.69 -31.08
CA THR A 670 14.93 -3.83 -31.09
C THR A 670 13.76 -3.52 -31.98
N PHE A 671 13.54 -4.32 -33.02
CA PHE A 671 12.42 -4.15 -33.93
C PHE A 671 11.23 -4.96 -33.45
N TYR A 672 10.04 -4.39 -33.55
CA TYR A 672 8.79 -5.04 -33.18
C TYR A 672 7.83 -5.08 -34.34
N ALA A 673 7.04 -6.14 -34.41
CA ALA A 673 5.89 -6.23 -35.29
C ALA A 673 4.66 -6.64 -34.51
N GLU A 674 3.55 -5.95 -34.76
CA GLU A 674 2.22 -6.32 -34.28
C GLU A 674 1.38 -6.80 -35.46
N ASN A 675 0.67 -7.91 -35.29
CA ASN A 675 -0.31 -8.36 -36.27
C ASN A 675 -1.70 -7.72 -36.02
N PRO A 676 -2.67 -7.87 -36.94
CA PRO A 676 -4.02 -7.29 -36.77
C PRO A 676 -4.77 -7.75 -35.51
N GLN A 677 -4.33 -8.83 -34.87
CA GLN A 677 -4.94 -9.43 -33.68
C GLN A 677 -4.22 -9.06 -32.38
N GLY A 678 -3.30 -8.08 -32.41
CA GLY A 678 -2.65 -7.52 -31.23
C GLY A 678 -1.46 -8.31 -30.70
N LYS A 679 -1.01 -9.39 -31.37
CA LYS A 679 0.20 -10.10 -30.96
C LYS A 679 1.43 -9.35 -31.43
N ILE A 680 2.30 -9.05 -30.46
CA ILE A 680 3.58 -8.38 -30.66
C ILE A 680 4.70 -9.42 -30.62
N VAL A 681 5.66 -9.28 -31.52
CA VAL A 681 6.95 -9.97 -31.46
C VAL A 681 8.07 -8.95 -31.59
N ASN A 682 9.25 -9.30 -31.10
CA ASN A 682 10.49 -8.57 -31.32
C ASN A 682 11.49 -9.38 -32.16
N SER A 683 12.49 -8.70 -32.70
CA SER A 683 13.62 -9.34 -33.39
C SER A 683 14.42 -10.19 -32.40
N GLU A 684 14.69 -11.45 -32.76
CA GLU A 684 15.42 -12.42 -31.90
C GLU A 684 16.80 -11.90 -31.47
N GLU A 685 17.49 -11.17 -32.36
CA GLU A 685 18.79 -10.57 -32.10
C GLU A 685 18.68 -9.04 -32.20
N PRO A 686 18.80 -8.29 -31.09
CA PRO A 686 18.81 -6.84 -31.13
C PRO A 686 20.10 -6.32 -31.77
N VAL A 687 20.01 -5.19 -32.48
CA VAL A 687 21.16 -4.60 -33.18
C VAL A 687 21.85 -3.57 -32.27
N THR A 688 23.14 -3.74 -32.03
CA THR A 688 23.94 -2.74 -31.30
C THR A 688 24.57 -1.74 -32.28
N ILE A 689 24.35 -0.45 -32.05
CA ILE A 689 24.95 0.67 -32.78
C ILE A 689 25.75 1.55 -31.82
N SER A 690 27.06 1.66 -32.03
CA SER A 690 27.91 2.54 -31.21
C SER A 690 27.94 3.94 -31.83
N VAL A 691 27.43 4.93 -31.11
CA VAL A 691 27.51 6.34 -31.52
C VAL A 691 28.75 6.98 -30.89
N ILE A 692 29.53 7.66 -31.72
CA ILE A 692 30.78 8.31 -31.33
C ILE A 692 30.78 9.79 -31.73
N ASP A 693 31.61 10.59 -31.04
CA ASP A 693 31.79 12.03 -31.25
C ASP A 693 30.51 12.88 -31.03
N GLY A 694 29.60 12.42 -30.17
CA GLY A 694 28.35 13.07 -29.76
C GLY A 694 28.39 13.75 -28.38
N LEU A 695 27.21 14.17 -27.91
CA LEU A 695 26.99 14.70 -26.56
C LEU A 695 27.05 13.58 -25.52
N ASN A 696 27.33 13.89 -24.25
CA ASN A 696 27.13 12.90 -23.19
C ASN A 696 25.63 12.77 -22.87
N PRO A 697 25.12 11.56 -22.61
CA PRO A 697 23.72 11.39 -22.23
C PRO A 697 23.36 12.20 -20.96
N PRO A 698 22.13 12.73 -20.85
CA PRO A 698 21.66 13.42 -19.64
C PRO A 698 21.74 12.48 -18.42
N ARG A 699 22.34 12.94 -17.32
CA ARG A 699 22.32 12.19 -16.05
C ARG A 699 20.88 12.11 -15.55
N GLN A 700 20.43 10.96 -15.07
CA GLN A 700 19.02 10.80 -14.71
C GLN A 700 18.66 11.40 -13.35
N ARG A 701 19.59 11.47 -12.40
CA ARG A 701 19.31 11.79 -11.00
C ARG A 701 20.51 12.47 -10.37
N LEU A 702 20.27 13.45 -9.50
CA LEU A 702 21.31 14.06 -8.65
C LEU A 702 20.72 14.35 -7.28
N ALA A 703 21.56 14.28 -6.25
CA ALA A 703 21.23 14.68 -4.90
C ALA A 703 22.33 15.55 -4.30
N ILE A 704 21.94 16.48 -3.44
CA ILE A 704 22.85 17.22 -2.55
C ILE A 704 22.38 16.96 -1.12
N ILE A 705 23.29 16.56 -0.24
CA ILE A 705 23.02 16.35 1.19
C ILE A 705 23.85 17.35 1.98
N VAL A 706 23.22 18.06 2.91
CA VAL A 706 23.87 19.08 3.75
C VAL A 706 23.66 18.74 5.23
N ALA A 707 24.73 18.32 5.89
CA ALA A 707 24.81 18.17 7.35
C ALA A 707 25.13 19.54 7.97
N GLY A 708 24.09 20.29 8.37
CA GLY A 708 24.18 21.65 8.89
C GLY A 708 24.60 21.74 10.36
N GLY A 709 24.65 22.96 10.89
CA GLY A 709 24.97 23.27 12.30
C GLY A 709 26.47 23.23 12.64
N GLY A 710 27.19 22.22 12.14
CA GLY A 710 28.64 22.06 12.32
C GLY A 710 29.04 21.22 13.55
N ASN A 711 30.16 20.49 13.47
CA ASN A 711 30.68 19.57 14.49
C ASN A 711 31.42 20.25 15.67
N HIS A 712 30.87 21.34 16.20
CA HIS A 712 31.48 22.08 17.30
C HIS A 712 30.85 21.73 18.66
N ARG A 713 31.63 21.84 19.73
CA ARG A 713 31.24 21.43 21.09
C ARG A 713 29.94 22.02 21.65
N THR A 714 29.48 23.16 21.12
CA THR A 714 28.21 23.80 21.52
C THR A 714 27.02 23.41 20.64
N ASN A 715 27.19 22.46 19.70
CA ASN A 715 26.11 21.91 18.89
C ASN A 715 25.69 20.57 19.48
N SER A 716 24.64 20.60 20.28
CA SER A 716 24.03 19.41 20.90
C SER A 716 23.38 18.46 19.89
N LEU A 717 23.03 18.96 18.70
CA LEU A 717 22.32 18.25 17.65
C LEU A 717 23.26 17.52 16.68
N TRP A 718 24.58 17.69 16.81
CA TRP A 718 25.53 17.21 15.79
C TRP A 718 25.41 15.69 15.54
N ASP A 719 25.38 14.88 16.60
CA ASP A 719 25.31 13.42 16.50
C ASP A 719 24.05 12.96 15.74
N ASP A 720 22.90 13.59 15.98
CA ASP A 720 21.66 13.32 15.25
C ASP A 720 21.76 13.80 13.79
N THR A 721 22.31 14.99 13.57
CA THR A 721 22.48 15.58 12.23
C THR A 721 23.34 14.71 11.32
N GLU A 722 24.48 14.25 11.84
CA GLU A 722 25.41 13.38 11.13
C GLU A 722 24.75 12.03 10.82
N SER A 723 24.13 11.40 11.83
CA SER A 723 23.49 10.09 11.66
C SER A 723 22.34 10.12 10.65
N ILE A 724 21.52 11.18 10.64
CA ILE A 724 20.42 11.34 9.69
C ILE A 724 20.98 11.55 8.28
N SER A 725 22.03 12.36 8.13
CA SER A 725 22.63 12.66 6.83
C SER A 725 23.28 11.43 6.19
N ASN A 726 23.99 10.61 6.97
CA ASN A 726 24.53 9.33 6.52
C ASN A 726 23.43 8.37 6.08
N TYR A 727 22.31 8.33 6.80
CA TYR A 727 21.18 7.47 6.43
C TYR A 727 20.46 7.92 5.15
N ILE A 728 20.41 9.23 4.87
CA ILE A 728 19.93 9.74 3.58
C ILE A 728 20.87 9.27 2.46
N TYR A 729 22.19 9.29 2.69
CA TYR A 729 23.16 8.77 1.72
C TYR A 729 22.93 7.27 1.47
N TYR A 730 22.78 6.48 2.55
CA TYR A 730 22.42 5.05 2.48
C TYR A 730 21.15 4.83 1.65
N MET A 731 20.07 5.58 1.93
CA MET A 731 18.83 5.50 1.16
C MET A 731 19.09 5.78 -0.31
N LEU A 732 19.79 6.86 -0.67
CA LEU A 732 20.07 7.18 -2.07
C LEU A 732 20.85 6.04 -2.77
N ARG A 733 21.84 5.45 -2.08
CA ARG A 733 22.61 4.29 -2.57
C ARG A 733 21.71 3.07 -2.81
N ASP A 734 20.83 2.75 -1.87
CA ASP A 734 19.84 1.68 -2.02
C ASP A 734 18.93 1.90 -3.23
N ARG A 735 18.52 3.16 -3.42
CA ARG A 735 17.72 3.66 -4.55
C ARG A 735 18.55 3.90 -5.83
N LYS A 736 19.75 3.31 -5.90
CA LYS A 736 20.66 3.21 -7.05
C LYS A 736 21.33 4.52 -7.48
N PHE A 737 21.37 5.53 -6.61
CA PHE A 737 22.29 6.66 -6.82
C PHE A 737 23.72 6.14 -6.67
N THR A 738 24.59 6.58 -7.57
CA THR A 738 26.03 6.36 -7.45
C THR A 738 26.66 7.50 -6.65
N ASP A 739 27.89 7.33 -6.17
CA ASP A 739 28.60 8.39 -5.44
C ASP A 739 28.77 9.63 -6.34
N ASP A 740 28.93 9.40 -7.65
CA ASP A 740 29.00 10.44 -8.67
C ASP A 740 27.69 11.23 -8.83
N ASP A 741 26.55 10.71 -8.36
CA ASP A 741 25.24 11.35 -8.41
C ASP A 741 24.91 12.15 -7.13
N ILE A 742 25.72 12.01 -6.07
CA ILE A 742 25.46 12.61 -4.76
C ILE A 742 26.60 13.60 -4.45
N TYR A 743 26.25 14.80 -4.00
CA TYR A 743 27.21 15.73 -3.42
C TYR A 743 26.97 15.84 -1.91
N TYR A 744 27.86 15.28 -1.10
CA TYR A 744 27.68 15.24 0.35
C TYR A 744 28.56 16.28 1.08
N LEU A 745 27.90 17.29 1.64
CA LEU A 745 28.50 18.35 2.44
C LEU A 745 28.40 18.05 3.94
N THR A 746 29.56 17.85 4.56
CA THR A 746 29.72 17.71 6.02
C THR A 746 31.04 18.36 6.47
N PRO A 747 31.11 18.96 7.67
CA PRO A 747 32.36 19.43 8.28
C PRO A 747 33.32 18.29 8.67
N GLU A 748 32.90 17.03 8.61
CA GLU A 748 33.73 15.89 8.96
C GLU A 748 34.83 15.59 7.95
N THR A 749 35.84 14.82 8.39
CA THR A 749 36.95 14.41 7.50
C THR A 749 36.65 13.18 6.65
N GLY A 750 35.61 12.43 7.00
CA GLY A 750 35.15 11.20 6.36
C GLY A 750 33.74 10.89 6.85
N ALA A 751 33.09 9.92 6.21
CA ALA A 751 31.76 9.46 6.60
C ALA A 751 31.66 7.95 6.42
N ASP A 752 30.96 7.31 7.35
CA ASP A 752 30.69 5.87 7.41
C ASP A 752 29.17 5.72 7.31
N TYR A 753 28.66 5.50 6.10
CA TYR A 753 27.21 5.50 5.86
C TYR A 753 26.58 4.13 6.09
N ASP A 754 27.36 3.04 6.01
CA ASP A 754 26.91 1.66 6.20
C ASP A 754 27.21 1.09 7.60
N GLY A 755 27.89 1.87 8.45
CA GLY A 755 28.16 1.53 9.84
C GLY A 755 29.28 0.51 10.03
N ASN A 756 30.09 0.24 9.01
CA ASN A 756 31.14 -0.79 9.07
C ASN A 756 32.38 -0.36 9.87
N GLY A 757 32.43 0.89 10.34
CA GLY A 757 33.51 1.47 11.13
C GLY A 757 34.67 2.03 10.31
N THR A 758 34.50 2.21 8.99
CA THR A 758 35.52 2.73 8.07
C THR A 758 35.02 3.90 7.24
N ASP A 759 35.93 4.77 6.78
CA ASP A 759 35.59 5.92 5.94
C ASP A 759 35.33 5.47 4.49
N ASP A 760 34.11 5.73 4.00
CA ASP A 760 33.66 5.39 2.65
C ASP A 760 34.15 6.37 1.58
N ASN A 761 34.86 7.43 1.96
CA ASN A 761 35.41 8.46 1.08
C ASN A 761 34.38 9.27 0.28
N ILE A 762 33.15 9.36 0.79
CA ILE A 762 31.99 9.99 0.14
C ILE A 762 31.84 11.50 0.42
N VAL A 763 32.73 12.11 1.21
CA VAL A 763 32.65 13.53 1.58
C VAL A 763 33.21 14.43 0.48
N ASP A 764 32.37 15.32 -0.05
CA ASP A 764 32.65 16.23 -1.17
C ASP A 764 32.96 17.68 -0.74
N THR A 765 32.99 17.94 0.57
CA THR A 765 33.36 19.25 1.11
C THR A 765 34.75 19.66 0.60
N PRO A 766 34.89 20.84 -0.06
CA PRO A 766 36.15 21.28 -0.67
C PRO A 766 37.36 21.29 0.29
N VAL A 767 37.12 21.59 1.57
CA VAL A 767 38.12 21.49 2.64
C VAL A 767 37.56 20.65 3.78
N ARG A 768 37.88 19.36 3.77
CA ARG A 768 37.50 18.40 4.81
C ARG A 768 37.96 18.83 6.21
N GLY A 769 37.13 18.62 7.23
CA GLY A 769 37.45 18.99 8.61
C GLY A 769 37.32 20.49 8.92
N GLN A 770 36.70 21.30 8.06
CA GLN A 770 36.46 22.71 8.28
C GLN A 770 34.95 23.02 8.38
N PRO A 771 34.57 24.10 9.09
CA PRO A 771 33.18 24.57 9.11
C PRO A 771 32.65 24.85 7.70
N LEU A 772 31.43 24.39 7.41
CA LEU A 772 30.75 24.66 6.14
C LEU A 772 30.46 26.17 5.98
N THR A 773 30.56 26.64 4.75
CA THR A 773 30.34 28.04 4.36
C THR A 773 29.33 28.14 3.22
N ASP A 774 28.81 29.35 3.00
CA ASP A 774 27.96 29.63 1.83
C ASP A 774 28.66 29.32 0.49
N ASP A 775 30.00 29.36 0.44
CA ASP A 775 30.78 29.03 -0.77
C ASP A 775 30.78 27.52 -1.06
N ASP A 776 30.70 26.67 -0.05
CA ASP A 776 30.59 25.22 -0.23
C ASP A 776 29.22 24.84 -0.83
N ILE A 777 28.16 25.52 -0.40
CA ILE A 777 26.82 25.37 -0.98
C ILE A 777 26.82 25.84 -2.44
N ARG A 778 27.49 26.97 -2.74
CA ARG A 778 27.68 27.45 -4.11
C ARG A 778 28.42 26.42 -4.97
N ALA A 779 29.49 25.82 -4.46
CA ALA A 779 30.26 24.80 -5.16
C ALA A 779 29.40 23.56 -5.50
N ALA A 780 28.58 23.09 -4.55
CA ALA A 780 27.66 21.97 -4.80
C ALA A 780 26.59 22.33 -5.86
N MET A 781 26.06 23.56 -5.83
CA MET A 781 25.10 24.02 -6.84
C MET A 781 25.75 24.22 -8.22
N ASP A 782 26.99 24.70 -8.27
CA ASP A 782 27.78 24.78 -9.51
C ASP A 782 28.05 23.38 -10.08
N TRP A 783 28.45 22.43 -9.25
CA TRP A 783 28.57 21.01 -9.62
C TRP A 783 27.28 20.47 -10.22
N ALA A 784 26.12 20.75 -9.62
CA ALA A 784 24.83 20.29 -10.14
C ALA A 784 24.51 20.96 -11.49
N LYS A 785 24.77 22.26 -11.63
CA LYS A 785 24.58 23.01 -12.90
C LYS A 785 25.42 22.42 -14.04
N GLU A 786 26.66 22.02 -13.77
CA GLU A 786 27.58 21.43 -14.77
C GLU A 786 27.07 20.10 -15.35
N ARG A 787 26.13 19.42 -14.67
CA ARG A 787 25.53 18.16 -15.14
C ARG A 787 24.36 18.35 -16.10
N GLY A 788 23.88 19.58 -16.29
CA GLY A 788 22.85 19.90 -17.28
C GLY A 788 21.45 19.40 -16.92
N THR A 789 20.65 19.03 -17.92
CA THR A 789 19.26 18.59 -17.74
C THR A 789 19.19 17.17 -17.16
N LEU A 790 18.25 16.94 -16.23
CA LEU A 790 18.06 15.67 -15.53
C LEU A 790 16.76 14.96 -15.94
N GLY A 791 16.72 13.64 -15.75
CA GLY A 791 15.51 12.81 -15.92
C GLY A 791 14.56 12.80 -14.71
N GLN A 792 15.07 13.15 -13.53
CA GLN A 792 14.35 13.31 -12.27
C GLN A 792 14.68 14.70 -11.67
N PRO A 793 13.91 15.18 -10.68
CA PRO A 793 14.27 16.41 -9.96
C PRO A 793 15.67 16.32 -9.32
N LEU A 794 16.31 17.48 -9.12
CA LEU A 794 17.41 17.57 -8.17
C LEU A 794 16.82 17.45 -6.75
N TYR A 795 17.29 16.46 -6.00
CA TYR A 795 16.93 16.29 -4.59
C TYR A 795 17.93 17.04 -3.71
N TRP A 796 17.44 17.87 -2.79
CA TRP A 796 18.30 18.64 -1.88
C TRP A 796 17.85 18.42 -0.44
N PHE A 797 18.70 17.76 0.35
CA PHE A 797 18.42 17.44 1.75
C PHE A 797 19.25 18.33 2.66
N PHE A 798 18.60 18.90 3.67
CA PHE A 798 19.26 19.63 4.74
C PHE A 798 18.76 19.13 6.09
N THR A 799 19.68 18.82 6.98
CA THR A 799 19.39 18.49 8.38
C THR A 799 20.25 19.38 9.26
N GLY A 800 19.65 20.05 10.25
CA GLY A 800 20.39 20.87 11.22
C GLY A 800 19.54 21.99 11.83
N HIS A 801 20.20 23.06 12.29
CA HIS A 801 19.49 24.19 12.91
C HIS A 801 18.87 25.15 11.89
N GLY A 802 17.73 25.75 12.27
CA GLY A 802 17.04 26.76 11.49
C GLY A 802 16.53 27.91 12.36
N SER A 803 16.22 29.05 11.76
CA SER A 803 15.71 30.21 12.48
C SER A 803 14.77 31.06 11.62
N ALA A 804 13.68 31.52 12.24
CA ALA A 804 12.78 32.53 11.69
C ALA A 804 13.26 33.99 11.92
N ALA A 805 14.44 34.20 12.53
CA ALA A 805 14.92 35.54 12.84
C ALA A 805 15.37 36.30 11.58
N GLY A 806 14.52 37.19 11.08
CA GLY A 806 14.74 37.91 9.82
C GLY A 806 14.23 37.11 8.63
N PRO A 807 14.89 37.12 7.45
CA PRO A 807 14.61 36.09 6.46
C PRO A 807 14.91 34.71 7.07
N GLY A 808 14.13 33.70 6.68
CA GLY A 808 14.38 32.32 7.08
C GLY A 808 15.82 31.94 6.76
N ARG A 809 16.45 31.16 7.64
CA ARG A 809 17.86 30.79 7.47
C ARG A 809 18.16 29.43 8.07
N LEU A 810 19.10 28.75 7.44
CA LEU A 810 19.63 27.45 7.82
C LEU A 810 21.07 27.64 8.31
N GLN A 811 21.42 27.06 9.45
CA GLN A 811 22.77 27.20 10.01
C GLN A 811 23.70 26.20 9.33
N LEU A 812 24.78 26.67 8.71
CA LEU A 812 25.80 25.80 8.12
C LEU A 812 26.88 25.44 9.14
N ALA A 813 27.26 26.41 9.97
CA ALA A 813 28.24 26.26 11.05
C ALA A 813 28.00 27.29 12.17
N LYS A 814 28.84 27.29 13.21
CA LYS A 814 28.80 28.30 14.28
C LYS A 814 28.84 29.72 13.70
N LEU A 815 27.75 30.47 13.88
CA LEU A 815 27.56 31.84 13.39
C LEU A 815 27.54 32.00 11.85
N GLU A 816 27.52 30.91 11.09
CA GLU A 816 27.43 30.91 9.63
C GLU A 816 26.05 30.40 9.19
N TYR A 817 25.36 31.15 8.33
CA TYR A 817 23.97 30.90 7.98
C TYR A 817 23.71 31.10 6.49
N LEU A 818 23.10 30.09 5.86
CA LEU A 818 22.51 30.19 4.53
C LEU A 818 21.11 30.80 4.64
N LYS A 819 20.94 32.03 4.16
CA LYS A 819 19.64 32.74 4.23
C LYS A 819 18.77 32.39 3.03
N ALA A 820 17.45 32.43 3.23
CA ALA A 820 16.47 32.11 2.20
C ALA A 820 16.65 32.91 0.90
N PRO A 821 16.95 34.22 0.90
CA PRO A 821 17.22 34.95 -0.34
C PRO A 821 18.44 34.40 -1.11
N GLN A 822 19.50 34.02 -0.39
CA GLN A 822 20.72 33.45 -1.00
C GLN A 822 20.42 32.07 -1.59
N LEU A 823 19.75 31.20 -0.82
CA LEU A 823 19.36 29.87 -1.31
C LEU A 823 18.38 29.97 -2.50
N LYS A 824 17.42 30.90 -2.44
CA LYS A 824 16.51 31.16 -3.55
C LYS A 824 17.26 31.59 -4.81
N GLU A 825 18.22 32.51 -4.70
CA GLU A 825 19.04 32.92 -5.84
C GLU A 825 19.76 31.73 -6.48
N LEU A 826 20.36 30.83 -5.68
CA LEU A 826 21.05 29.64 -6.17
C LEU A 826 20.10 28.64 -6.87
N LEU A 827 18.93 28.38 -6.28
CA LEU A 827 17.93 27.48 -6.87
C LEU A 827 17.31 28.08 -8.14
N ASP A 828 17.00 29.37 -8.13
CA ASP A 828 16.47 30.09 -9.29
C ASP A 828 17.50 30.08 -10.42
N GLU A 829 18.78 30.32 -10.14
CA GLU A 829 19.87 30.23 -11.11
C GLU A 829 19.99 28.82 -11.70
N TYR A 830 19.98 27.78 -10.85
CA TYR A 830 20.04 26.39 -11.28
C TYR A 830 18.87 26.02 -12.22
N GLN A 831 17.63 26.33 -11.82
CA GLN A 831 16.45 26.01 -12.62
C GLN A 831 16.41 26.81 -13.94
N ASN A 832 16.81 28.09 -13.91
CA ASN A 832 16.88 28.92 -15.13
C ASN A 832 17.97 28.44 -16.10
N THR A 833 19.06 27.86 -15.58
CA THR A 833 20.17 27.37 -16.40
C THR A 833 19.89 25.99 -16.99
N THR A 834 19.29 25.10 -16.21
CA THR A 834 19.17 23.67 -16.56
C THR A 834 17.78 23.26 -17.04
N GLY A 835 16.74 24.01 -16.67
CA GLY A 835 15.34 23.65 -16.85
C GLY A 835 14.82 22.57 -15.89
N ASN A 836 15.64 22.13 -14.93
CA ASN A 836 15.30 21.01 -14.05
C ASN A 836 14.25 21.38 -13.00
N HIS A 837 13.54 20.35 -12.53
CA HIS A 837 12.72 20.43 -11.34
C HIS A 837 13.59 20.27 -10.08
N THR A 838 13.12 20.74 -8.94
CA THR A 838 13.82 20.62 -7.64
C THR A 838 12.88 20.14 -6.55
N VAL A 839 13.35 19.29 -5.64
CA VAL A 839 12.62 18.88 -4.43
C VAL A 839 13.54 19.07 -3.24
N LEU A 840 13.14 19.94 -2.32
CA LEU A 840 13.89 20.26 -1.11
C LEU A 840 13.30 19.53 0.09
N PHE A 841 14.14 18.92 0.92
CA PHE A 841 13.79 18.32 2.21
C PHE A 841 14.56 19.07 3.29
N ILE A 842 13.84 19.82 4.13
CA ILE A 842 14.44 20.72 5.10
C ILE A 842 14.01 20.30 6.50
N ASP A 843 14.93 19.68 7.24
CA ASP A 843 14.73 19.29 8.62
C ASP A 843 15.44 20.23 9.57
N ALA A 844 14.72 21.28 9.99
CA ALA A 844 15.26 22.37 10.79
C ALA A 844 14.17 23.17 11.51
N CYS A 845 14.51 23.77 12.65
CA CYS A 845 13.59 24.66 13.37
C CYS A 845 13.07 25.78 12.47
N TYR A 846 11.76 26.05 12.53
CA TYR A 846 11.06 27.06 11.73
C TYR A 846 11.14 26.86 10.21
N SER A 847 11.44 25.66 9.72
CA SER A 847 11.61 25.39 8.28
C SER A 847 10.43 25.83 7.40
N GLY A 848 9.21 25.86 7.93
CA GLY A 848 8.01 26.28 7.20
C GLY A 848 8.05 27.72 6.69
N VAL A 849 8.89 28.60 7.27
CA VAL A 849 9.11 29.95 6.71
C VAL A 849 9.71 29.89 5.29
N LEU A 850 10.43 28.82 4.97
CA LEU A 850 11.09 28.62 3.68
C LEU A 850 10.13 28.16 2.59
N VAL A 851 8.97 27.59 2.95
CA VAL A 851 7.92 27.21 2.00
C VAL A 851 7.47 28.44 1.20
N GLU A 852 7.10 29.53 1.87
CA GLU A 852 6.73 30.77 1.20
C GLU A 852 7.95 31.47 0.54
N GLN A 853 9.09 31.51 1.24
CA GLN A 853 10.25 32.31 0.81
C GLN A 853 11.01 31.71 -0.36
N LEU A 854 11.00 30.38 -0.52
CA LEU A 854 11.70 29.68 -1.60
C LEU A 854 10.77 29.33 -2.76
N LYS A 855 9.47 29.64 -2.73
CA LYS A 855 8.53 29.25 -3.77
C LYS A 855 8.98 29.64 -5.19
N ALA A 856 8.76 28.73 -6.12
CA ALA A 856 8.98 28.91 -7.55
C ALA A 856 8.24 27.79 -8.32
N PRO A 857 7.92 27.98 -9.61
CA PRO A 857 7.44 26.88 -10.45
C PRO A 857 8.44 25.72 -10.49
N ASN A 858 7.92 24.48 -10.60
CA ASN A 858 8.72 23.26 -10.70
C ASN A 858 9.68 23.02 -9.51
N ARG A 859 9.36 23.59 -8.35
CA ARG A 859 10.10 23.43 -7.10
C ARG A 859 9.14 22.99 -6.02
N SER A 860 9.46 21.85 -5.40
CA SER A 860 8.76 21.38 -4.22
C SER A 860 9.60 21.63 -2.98
N ILE A 861 8.94 22.01 -1.89
CA ILE A 861 9.56 22.28 -0.60
C ILE A 861 8.83 21.44 0.44
N ILE A 862 9.56 20.50 1.03
CA ILE A 862 9.16 19.70 2.17
C ILE A 862 9.92 20.22 3.38
N SER A 863 9.18 20.63 4.40
CA SER A 863 9.71 21.22 5.63
C SER A 863 9.27 20.39 6.84
N SER A 864 10.16 20.15 7.80
CA SER A 864 9.87 19.30 8.95
C SER A 864 9.01 19.97 10.02
N ALA A 865 8.96 21.30 10.05
CA ALA A 865 8.17 22.10 10.98
C ALA A 865 7.47 23.26 10.27
N SER A 866 6.35 23.73 10.83
CA SER A 866 5.68 24.94 10.33
C SER A 866 6.47 26.22 10.65
N ALA A 867 6.03 27.35 10.10
CA ALA A 867 6.75 28.63 10.16
C ALA A 867 7.00 29.16 11.58
N ASN A 868 6.25 28.69 12.58
CA ASN A 868 6.32 29.13 13.98
C ASN A 868 6.67 28.00 14.96
N GLU A 869 7.07 26.84 14.46
CA GLU A 869 7.35 25.65 15.28
C GLU A 869 8.83 25.28 15.26
N LEU A 870 9.25 24.58 16.31
CA LEU A 870 10.57 23.98 16.42
C LEU A 870 10.59 22.62 15.73
N ALA A 871 11.78 22.18 15.31
CA ALA A 871 12.03 20.81 14.88
C ALA A 871 12.69 20.05 16.04
N TYR A 872 12.25 18.82 16.25
CA TYR A 872 12.69 17.98 17.36
C TYR A 872 13.42 16.75 16.83
N PHE A 873 14.47 16.38 17.56
CA PHE A 873 15.33 15.25 17.27
C PHE A 873 15.60 14.50 18.56
N ALA A 874 15.62 13.17 18.48
CA ALA A 874 15.93 12.30 19.60
C ALA A 874 16.41 10.95 19.08
N GLU A 875 17.40 10.35 19.75
CA GLU A 875 17.85 8.98 19.44
C GLU A 875 18.23 8.79 17.96
N LYS A 876 18.91 9.77 17.35
CA LYS A 876 19.28 9.80 15.93
C LYS A 876 18.09 9.84 14.97
N GLN A 877 16.88 10.12 15.48
CA GLN A 877 15.66 10.26 14.71
C GLN A 877 15.31 11.73 14.47
N GLY A 878 14.60 11.94 13.36
CA GLY A 878 14.13 13.24 12.89
C GLY A 878 13.34 13.03 11.60
N PHE A 879 12.64 14.07 11.16
CA PHE A 879 11.70 13.99 10.04
C PHE A 879 12.35 13.50 8.74
N ASN A 880 13.57 13.97 8.43
CA ASN A 880 14.29 13.53 7.24
C ASN A 880 14.69 12.04 7.31
N ARG A 881 14.98 11.51 8.50
CA ARG A 881 15.25 10.07 8.66
C ARG A 881 13.98 9.25 8.47
N PHE A 882 12.85 9.70 8.99
CA PHE A 882 11.56 9.05 8.74
C PHE A 882 11.19 9.07 7.25
N ILE A 883 11.36 10.19 6.56
CA ILE A 883 11.16 10.24 5.10
C ILE A 883 12.09 9.25 4.40
N ALA A 884 13.39 9.23 4.72
CA ALA A 884 14.34 8.31 4.10
C ALA A 884 13.96 6.84 4.33
N LYS A 885 13.48 6.48 5.53
CA LYS A 885 12.96 5.14 5.87
C LYS A 885 11.85 4.71 4.91
N PHE A 886 10.86 5.56 4.67
CA PHE A 886 9.77 5.21 3.75
C PHE A 886 10.21 5.22 2.28
N LEU A 887 11.12 6.10 1.90
CA LEU A 887 11.66 6.11 0.53
C LEU A 887 12.48 4.86 0.19
N ILE A 888 13.17 4.26 1.16
CA ILE A 888 13.83 2.95 1.00
C ILE A 888 12.80 1.88 0.61
N SER A 889 11.63 1.88 1.25
CA SER A 889 10.54 0.93 0.96
C SER A 889 9.86 1.12 -0.41
N GLY A 890 10.27 2.13 -1.19
CA GLY A 890 9.80 2.36 -2.54
C GLY A 890 8.49 3.15 -2.64
N THR A 891 8.03 3.81 -1.57
CA THR A 891 6.87 4.71 -1.62
C THR A 891 7.12 5.91 -2.54
N ASN A 892 6.06 6.51 -3.06
CA ASN A 892 6.16 7.83 -3.69
C ASN A 892 6.44 8.91 -2.62
N LEU A 893 6.86 10.10 -3.05
CA LEU A 893 7.27 11.18 -2.15
C LEU A 893 6.12 11.72 -1.28
N PHE A 894 4.89 11.76 -1.79
CA PHE A 894 3.74 12.24 -1.02
C PHE A 894 3.33 11.24 0.09
N GLU A 895 3.35 9.95 -0.21
CA GLU A 895 3.13 8.89 0.77
C GLU A 895 4.21 8.89 1.85
N ALA A 896 5.49 8.97 1.45
CA ALA A 896 6.61 9.08 2.39
C ALA A 896 6.48 10.28 3.34
N PHE A 897 6.07 11.44 2.81
CA PHE A 897 5.82 12.64 3.61
C PHE A 897 4.74 12.42 4.69
N ASN A 898 3.60 11.82 4.32
CA ASN A 898 2.52 11.59 5.28
C ASN A 898 2.91 10.57 6.36
N LEU A 899 3.59 9.49 5.99
CA LEU A 899 4.07 8.49 6.95
C LEU A 899 5.13 9.06 7.89
N ALA A 900 6.06 9.87 7.37
CA ALA A 900 7.08 10.54 8.17
C ALA A 900 6.48 11.58 9.13
N ARG A 901 5.40 12.25 8.74
CA ARG A 901 4.66 13.18 9.61
C ARG A 901 4.08 12.44 10.82
N ASP A 902 3.50 11.27 10.58
CA ASP A 902 2.88 10.47 11.63
C ASP A 902 3.95 9.96 12.64
N GLU A 903 5.09 9.45 12.15
CA GLU A 903 6.22 9.01 13.00
C GLU A 903 6.85 10.17 13.79
N GLN A 904 6.92 11.36 13.18
CA GLN A 904 7.38 12.56 13.88
C GLN A 904 6.46 12.96 15.05
N HIS A 905 5.14 12.79 14.88
CA HIS A 905 4.18 13.02 15.97
C HIS A 905 4.33 11.97 17.07
N GLU A 906 4.53 10.70 16.72
CA GLU A 906 4.73 9.61 17.68
C GLU A 906 6.02 9.78 18.50
N MET A 907 7.12 10.25 17.88
CA MET A 907 8.37 10.52 18.59
C MET A 907 8.20 11.52 19.74
N LEU A 908 7.31 12.51 19.60
CA LEU A 908 7.07 13.54 20.61
C LEU A 908 6.12 13.07 21.73
N GLY A 909 5.27 12.07 21.48
CA GLY A 909 4.31 11.57 22.47
C GLY A 909 3.31 12.64 22.94
N THR A 910 2.71 12.43 24.11
CA THR A 910 1.69 13.35 24.69
C THR A 910 2.28 14.50 25.52
N GLN A 911 3.52 14.89 25.23
CA GLN A 911 4.29 15.79 26.09
C GLN A 911 3.67 17.18 26.25
N VAL A 912 3.53 17.62 27.50
CA VAL A 912 2.94 18.91 27.88
C VAL A 912 3.99 19.81 28.55
N GLN A 913 4.28 20.93 27.91
CA GLN A 913 4.96 22.09 28.48
C GLN A 913 3.98 22.96 29.27
N VAL A 914 4.44 23.81 30.18
CA VAL A 914 3.66 24.94 30.70
C VAL A 914 4.29 26.24 30.22
N ALA A 915 3.55 27.10 29.53
CA ALA A 915 4.05 28.43 29.16
C ALA A 915 4.27 29.32 30.40
N ASP A 916 5.03 30.41 30.25
CA ASP A 916 5.30 31.39 31.31
C ASP A 916 4.02 31.94 31.98
N ASN A 917 2.87 31.82 31.32
CA ASN A 917 1.55 32.23 31.82
C ASN A 917 0.80 31.14 32.63
N GLY A 918 1.36 29.94 32.77
CA GLY A 918 0.75 28.81 33.47
C GLY A 918 -0.14 27.90 32.62
N GLU A 919 -0.19 28.07 31.30
CA GLU A 919 -0.99 27.23 30.38
C GLU A 919 -0.22 26.00 29.91
N ASN A 920 -0.88 24.84 29.92
CA ASN A 920 -0.36 23.61 29.33
C ASN A 920 -0.29 23.75 27.79
N ILE A 921 0.91 23.65 27.21
CA ILE A 921 1.17 23.63 25.77
C ILE A 921 1.68 22.24 25.40
N THR A 922 0.93 21.50 24.59
CA THR A 922 1.45 20.26 24.00
C THR A 922 2.55 20.58 22.98
N LEU A 923 3.65 19.84 22.99
CA LEU A 923 4.71 19.98 21.98
C LEU A 923 4.17 19.48 20.64
N TYR A 924 4.19 20.33 19.61
CA TYR A 924 3.82 19.96 18.24
C TYR A 924 4.94 20.31 17.27
N GLN A 925 5.04 19.49 16.22
CA GLN A 925 5.81 19.74 15.03
C GLN A 925 4.95 19.33 13.84
N ASN A 926 4.56 20.29 13.01
CA ASN A 926 3.71 20.06 11.84
C ASN A 926 4.52 20.26 10.56
N PRO A 927 5.06 19.17 9.98
CA PRO A 927 5.65 19.18 8.65
C PRO A 927 4.72 19.79 7.60
N GLN A 928 5.28 20.52 6.65
CA GLN A 928 4.55 21.15 5.54
C GLN A 928 5.15 20.76 4.19
N LEU A 929 4.32 20.67 3.17
CA LEU A 929 4.69 20.32 1.80
C LEU A 929 4.05 21.31 0.82
N ASP A 930 4.85 21.95 -0.03
CA ASP A 930 4.37 22.69 -1.20
C ASP A 930 4.97 22.02 -2.44
N ASP A 931 4.14 21.48 -3.32
CA ASP A 931 4.59 20.90 -4.59
C ASP A 931 3.97 21.56 -5.82
N ASN A 932 3.11 22.56 -5.60
CA ASN A 932 2.52 23.34 -6.66
C ASN A 932 3.27 24.68 -6.89
N GLY A 933 4.12 25.07 -5.93
CA GLY A 933 5.00 26.24 -5.98
C GLY A 933 4.31 27.56 -5.62
N ASP A 934 3.16 27.54 -4.96
CA ASP A 934 2.42 28.73 -4.51
C ASP A 934 2.89 29.27 -3.14
N GLY A 935 3.69 28.48 -2.43
CA GLY A 935 4.22 28.76 -1.10
C GLY A 935 3.21 28.58 0.03
N ILE A 936 2.14 27.80 -0.17
CA ILE A 936 1.06 27.58 0.79
C ILE A 936 0.75 26.10 0.88
N PHE A 937 1.10 25.47 2.00
CA PHE A 937 0.69 24.08 2.26
C PHE A 937 -0.84 23.98 2.49
N ASN A 938 -1.53 23.28 1.59
CA ASN A 938 -2.97 23.05 1.63
C ASN A 938 -3.39 21.78 0.85
N SER A 939 -4.69 21.53 0.66
CA SER A 939 -5.20 20.33 -0.01
C SER A 939 -4.97 20.26 -1.53
N HIS A 940 -4.39 21.29 -2.14
CA HIS A 940 -3.96 21.26 -3.55
C HIS A 940 -2.56 20.66 -3.71
N ASP A 941 -1.81 20.51 -2.63
CA ASP A 941 -0.48 19.93 -2.62
C ASP A 941 -0.50 18.40 -2.61
N GLY A 942 0.63 17.80 -2.99
CA GLY A 942 0.86 16.36 -3.02
C GLY A 942 0.63 15.71 -4.39
N LYS A 943 -0.09 16.37 -5.30
CA LYS A 943 -0.43 15.82 -6.62
C LYS A 943 0.78 15.59 -7.51
N TRP A 944 1.78 16.48 -7.45
CA TRP A 944 3.00 16.28 -8.22
C TRP A 944 3.81 15.16 -7.56
N LEU A 945 4.01 15.21 -6.25
CA LEU A 945 4.85 14.26 -5.53
C LEU A 945 4.27 12.84 -5.41
N GLU A 946 2.95 12.65 -5.53
CA GLU A 946 2.30 11.33 -5.63
C GLU A 946 2.81 10.52 -6.85
N ASN A 947 3.25 11.23 -7.89
CA ASN A 947 3.76 10.63 -9.12
C ASN A 947 5.29 10.49 -9.13
N ILE A 948 5.99 10.97 -8.10
CA ILE A 948 7.46 10.95 -8.04
C ILE A 948 7.93 9.89 -7.05
N HIS A 949 8.75 8.97 -7.56
CA HIS A 949 9.51 8.02 -6.77
C HIS A 949 10.99 8.39 -6.87
N ILE A 950 11.74 8.26 -5.78
CA ILE A 950 13.19 8.47 -5.82
C ILE A 950 13.86 7.19 -6.34
N GLY A 951 14.68 7.26 -7.40
CA GLY A 951 15.33 6.06 -7.97
C GLY A 951 14.38 5.13 -8.76
N HIS A 952 14.71 3.83 -8.87
CA HIS A 952 13.93 2.80 -9.61
C HIS A 952 12.88 2.08 -8.75
N LYS A 953 11.76 1.59 -9.31
CA LYS A 953 10.76 0.78 -8.58
C LYS A 953 11.46 -0.32 -7.75
N ALA A 954 11.15 -0.40 -6.45
CA ALA A 954 11.88 -1.26 -5.51
C ALA A 954 11.92 -2.72 -5.99
N GLU A 955 13.11 -3.32 -5.98
CA GLU A 955 13.26 -4.78 -5.98
C GLU A 955 13.10 -5.24 -4.52
N SER A 956 12.28 -6.27 -4.29
CA SER A 956 11.93 -6.79 -2.96
C SER A 956 13.21 -7.12 -2.17
N GLY A 957 13.37 -6.52 -0.99
CA GLY A 957 14.47 -6.83 -0.08
C GLY A 957 14.96 -5.72 0.85
N SER A 958 14.08 -4.84 1.37
CA SER A 958 14.50 -3.93 2.44
C SER A 958 14.67 -4.70 3.75
N VAL A 959 15.80 -4.52 4.43
CA VAL A 959 16.07 -5.05 5.78
C VAL A 959 15.13 -4.36 6.77
N ILE A 960 14.30 -5.14 7.45
CA ILE A 960 13.35 -4.65 8.46
C ILE A 960 13.94 -4.91 9.84
N VAL A 961 14.12 -3.84 10.61
CA VAL A 961 14.32 -3.90 12.06
C VAL A 961 12.95 -3.79 12.69
N GLU A 962 12.56 -4.75 13.51
CA GLU A 962 11.28 -4.73 14.22
C GLU A 962 11.50 -4.68 15.73
N VAL A 963 10.67 -3.89 16.44
CA VAL A 963 10.70 -3.84 17.90
C VAL A 963 9.30 -3.64 18.48
N GLU A 964 8.92 -4.52 19.41
CA GLU A 964 7.66 -4.48 20.12
C GLU A 964 7.90 -4.30 21.63
N GLY A 965 7.29 -3.28 22.22
CA GLY A 965 7.21 -3.16 23.67
C GLY A 965 6.15 -4.11 24.24
N ILE A 966 6.58 -5.17 24.92
CA ILE A 966 5.69 -6.16 25.57
C ILE A 966 5.52 -5.91 27.08
N THR A 967 5.87 -4.71 27.53
CA THR A 967 5.63 -4.29 28.92
C THR A 967 4.18 -3.86 29.07
N GLU A 968 3.43 -4.49 29.97
CA GLU A 968 2.05 -4.10 30.21
C GLU A 968 1.94 -2.77 30.97
N PRO A 969 0.99 -1.88 30.59
CA PRO A 969 0.68 -0.70 31.37
C PRO A 969 0.35 -1.05 32.82
N THR A 970 0.93 -0.32 33.77
CA THR A 970 0.75 -0.61 35.20
C THR A 970 0.90 0.63 36.07
N THR A 971 0.59 0.49 37.36
CA THR A 971 0.81 1.51 38.38
C THR A 971 2.03 1.17 39.22
N LEU A 972 2.98 2.11 39.34
CA LEU A 972 4.22 1.97 40.10
C LEU A 972 4.22 2.96 41.28
N GLN A 973 4.63 2.53 42.48
CA GLN A 973 4.95 3.49 43.55
C GLN A 973 6.38 4.00 43.37
N VAL A 974 6.64 5.29 43.62
CA VAL A 974 8.01 5.81 43.61
C VAL A 974 8.95 4.97 44.50
N GLY A 975 10.14 4.66 43.97
CA GLY A 975 11.13 3.80 44.61
C GLY A 975 10.93 2.29 44.40
N GLN A 976 9.84 1.87 43.74
CA GLN A 976 9.71 0.51 43.21
C GLN A 976 10.38 0.41 41.84
N SER A 977 10.97 -0.74 41.55
CA SER A 977 11.52 -1.04 40.22
C SER A 977 10.53 -1.88 39.41
N LEU A 978 10.53 -1.65 38.09
CA LEU A 978 9.76 -2.35 37.09
C LEU A 978 10.71 -2.93 36.03
N THR A 979 10.52 -4.19 35.65
CA THR A 979 11.21 -4.76 34.50
C THR A 979 10.48 -4.35 33.22
N LEU A 980 11.16 -3.57 32.39
CA LEU A 980 10.75 -3.26 31.03
C LEU A 980 11.23 -4.38 30.10
N LYS A 981 10.37 -4.75 29.17
CA LYS A 981 10.56 -5.85 28.23
C LYS A 981 10.18 -5.42 26.82
N ALA A 982 11.00 -5.81 25.86
CA ALA A 982 10.73 -5.67 24.44
C ALA A 982 11.13 -6.93 23.67
N MET A 983 10.45 -7.20 22.57
CA MET A 983 10.87 -8.18 21.57
C MET A 983 11.46 -7.42 20.39
N ALA A 984 12.65 -7.80 19.93
CA ALA A 984 13.29 -7.17 18.79
C ALA A 984 14.08 -8.18 17.96
N ASP A 985 13.91 -8.10 16.64
CA ASP A 985 14.55 -8.98 15.67
C ASP A 985 14.90 -8.21 14.39
N THR A 986 15.76 -8.81 13.57
CA THR A 986 16.15 -8.28 12.26
C THR A 986 16.19 -9.42 11.25
N ASP A 987 16.02 -9.12 9.95
CA ASP A 987 16.10 -10.13 8.88
C ASP A 987 17.44 -10.88 8.82
N THR A 988 18.50 -10.36 9.46
CA THR A 988 19.86 -10.90 9.45
C THR A 988 20.29 -11.53 10.78
N GLY A 989 19.45 -11.49 11.82
CA GLY A 989 19.72 -12.03 13.16
C GLY A 989 19.20 -11.14 14.31
N PRO A 990 19.62 -11.37 15.57
CA PRO A 990 19.16 -10.55 16.69
C PRO A 990 19.64 -9.09 16.54
N ALA A 991 18.81 -8.14 16.98
CA ALA A 991 19.15 -6.73 17.00
C ALA A 991 20.50 -6.47 17.70
N ALA A 992 21.27 -5.51 17.18
CA ALA A 992 22.55 -5.13 17.76
C ALA A 992 22.37 -4.42 19.12
N GLN A 993 21.33 -3.58 19.23
CA GLN A 993 20.99 -2.85 20.45
C GLN A 993 19.48 -2.69 20.58
N VAL A 994 18.98 -2.72 21.82
CA VAL A 994 17.59 -2.42 22.14
C VAL A 994 17.53 -1.57 23.40
N TRP A 995 16.76 -0.50 23.38
CA TRP A 995 16.61 0.41 24.52
C TRP A 995 15.17 0.88 24.67
N ALA A 996 14.83 1.34 25.87
CA ALA A 996 13.58 2.03 26.17
C ALA A 996 13.86 3.53 26.32
N LEU A 997 13.12 4.36 25.58
CA LEU A 997 13.06 5.80 25.72
C LEU A 997 11.88 6.16 26.63
N ILE A 998 12.19 6.60 27.84
CA ILE A 998 11.21 6.93 28.87
C ILE A 998 10.95 8.43 28.82
N ARG A 999 9.68 8.84 28.71
CA ARG A 999 9.26 10.23 28.75
C ARG A 999 8.49 10.50 30.03
N PRO A 1000 8.84 11.55 30.78
CA PRO A 1000 8.17 11.86 32.04
C PRO A 1000 6.77 12.45 31.80
N PRO A 1001 5.91 12.51 32.83
CA PRO A 1001 4.58 13.13 32.74
C PRO A 1001 4.63 14.64 32.42
N ARG A 1002 5.76 15.28 32.73
CA ARG A 1002 6.04 16.68 32.43
C ARG A 1002 7.54 16.90 32.36
N MET A 1003 7.98 17.71 31.41
CA MET A 1003 9.36 18.18 31.30
C MET A 1003 9.41 19.67 30.96
N ASN A 1004 10.53 20.30 31.28
CA ASN A 1004 10.83 21.64 30.79
C ASN A 1004 11.39 21.52 29.36
N LEU A 1005 10.91 22.34 28.43
CA LEU A 1005 11.55 22.49 27.14
C LEU A 1005 12.88 23.24 27.33
N VAL A 1006 13.98 22.51 27.20
CA VAL A 1006 15.33 23.08 27.23
C VAL A 1006 15.73 23.38 25.79
N LEU A 1007 16.20 24.60 25.54
CA LEU A 1007 16.75 24.97 24.25
C LEU A 1007 18.26 25.03 24.36
N ASP A 1008 18.97 24.60 23.32
CA ASP A 1008 20.40 24.81 23.20
C ASP A 1008 20.75 26.27 22.88
N THR A 1009 22.04 26.58 22.75
CA THR A 1009 22.49 27.95 22.44
C THR A 1009 22.07 28.45 21.05
N ASN A 1010 21.63 27.56 20.15
CA ASN A 1010 21.10 27.88 18.82
C ASN A 1010 19.56 27.99 18.81
N GLY A 1011 18.89 27.75 19.94
CA GLY A 1011 17.43 27.80 20.06
C GLY A 1011 16.74 26.50 19.64
N THR A 1012 17.46 25.38 19.59
CA THR A 1012 16.93 24.06 19.24
C THR A 1012 16.56 23.27 20.48
N PRO A 1013 15.40 22.58 20.50
CA PRO A 1013 15.01 21.69 21.59
C PRO A 1013 16.06 20.63 21.91
N ILE A 1014 16.38 20.48 23.20
CA ILE A 1014 17.09 19.34 23.76
C ILE A 1014 16.05 18.47 24.48
N LEU A 1015 15.83 17.26 23.94
CA LEU A 1015 14.93 16.28 24.54
C LEU A 1015 15.71 15.41 25.53
N GLY A 1016 15.69 15.78 26.81
CA GLY A 1016 16.33 15.05 27.91
C GLY A 1016 15.56 13.79 28.36
N PHE A 1017 15.13 12.97 27.41
CA PHE A 1017 14.45 11.71 27.70
C PHE A 1017 15.44 10.67 28.26
N GLN A 1018 14.99 9.85 29.22
CA GLN A 1018 15.85 8.82 29.81
C GLN A 1018 15.91 7.63 28.85
N ARG A 1019 17.12 7.29 28.41
CA ARG A 1019 17.41 6.03 27.70
C ARG A 1019 17.78 4.94 28.71
N LEU A 1020 17.07 3.82 28.68
CA LEU A 1020 17.41 2.60 29.41
C LEU A 1020 17.82 1.51 28.42
N GLU A 1021 19.09 1.12 28.43
CA GLU A 1021 19.57 -0.04 27.66
C GLU A 1021 18.92 -1.34 28.16
N LEU A 1022 18.43 -2.15 27.24
CA LEU A 1022 17.93 -3.48 27.54
C LEU A 1022 19.02 -4.52 27.23
N SER A 1023 19.02 -5.61 27.99
CA SER A 1023 19.92 -6.74 27.77
C SER A 1023 19.19 -7.87 27.08
N HIS A 1024 19.82 -8.45 26.06
CA HIS A 1024 19.35 -9.68 25.42
C HIS A 1024 19.31 -10.82 26.43
N THR A 1025 18.21 -11.55 26.47
CA THR A 1025 18.00 -12.66 27.41
C THR A 1025 17.92 -13.99 26.68
N GLU A 1026 16.87 -14.22 25.89
CA GLU A 1026 16.63 -15.42 25.09
C GLU A 1026 15.90 -15.07 23.79
N ASP A 1027 16.20 -15.78 22.69
CA ASP A 1027 15.63 -15.56 21.34
C ASP A 1027 15.65 -14.09 20.88
N ILE A 1028 14.50 -13.42 20.90
CA ILE A 1028 14.32 -12.02 20.51
C ILE A 1028 13.92 -11.13 21.70
N LEU A 1029 13.97 -11.65 22.92
CA LEU A 1029 13.55 -10.97 24.15
C LEU A 1029 14.67 -10.14 24.78
N TRP A 1030 14.37 -8.89 25.06
CA TRP A 1030 15.24 -7.91 25.69
C TRP A 1030 14.59 -7.36 26.97
N GLU A 1031 15.37 -7.30 28.05
CA GLU A 1031 14.88 -6.86 29.35
C GLU A 1031 15.80 -5.82 30.02
N GLY A 1032 15.20 -4.88 30.75
CA GLY A 1032 15.91 -3.87 31.53
C GLY A 1032 15.11 -3.50 32.77
N THR A 1033 15.77 -3.16 33.87
CA THR A 1033 15.09 -2.78 35.11
C THR A 1033 15.08 -1.26 35.27
N TRP A 1034 13.89 -0.66 35.26
CA TRP A 1034 13.67 0.75 35.50
C TRP A 1034 13.21 0.99 36.95
N GLY A 1035 13.83 1.93 37.66
CA GLY A 1035 13.45 2.27 39.03
C GLY A 1035 13.57 3.75 39.37
N ASP A 1036 13.76 4.59 38.35
CA ASP A 1036 14.11 6.00 38.49
C ASP A 1036 12.88 6.92 38.36
N ALA A 1037 11.68 6.39 38.60
CA ALA A 1037 10.46 7.17 38.63
C ALA A 1037 10.47 8.13 39.82
N VAL A 1038 10.18 9.41 39.57
CA VAL A 1038 10.25 10.48 40.58
C VAL A 1038 8.93 11.23 40.74
N TYR A 1039 8.21 11.45 39.65
CA TYR A 1039 7.00 12.26 39.65
C TYR A 1039 5.73 11.42 39.68
N ASN A 1040 4.65 11.96 40.24
CA ASN A 1040 3.33 11.39 40.02
C ASN A 1040 2.87 11.68 38.59
N GLY A 1041 2.13 10.73 38.01
CA GLY A 1041 1.54 10.86 36.68
C GLY A 1041 1.99 9.78 35.71
N ASP A 1042 1.63 9.96 34.44
CA ASP A 1042 1.83 8.97 33.40
C ASP A 1042 3.19 9.15 32.72
N TYR A 1043 4.05 8.15 32.87
CA TYR A 1043 5.30 8.03 32.11
C TYR A 1043 5.02 7.27 30.83
N GLU A 1044 5.52 7.80 29.71
CA GLU A 1044 5.30 7.25 28.38
C GLU A 1044 6.60 6.63 27.86
N ILE A 1045 6.62 5.32 27.61
CA ILE A 1045 7.83 4.56 27.30
C ILE A 1045 7.75 3.95 25.91
N ASN A 1046 8.60 4.36 24.97
CA ASN A 1046 8.76 3.67 23.67
C ASN A 1046 10.02 2.83 23.67
N PHE A 1047 10.01 1.75 22.90
CA PHE A 1047 11.17 0.89 22.70
C PHE A 1047 11.77 1.14 21.34
N TYR A 1048 13.08 0.97 21.22
CA TYR A 1048 13.82 1.16 19.99
C TYR A 1048 14.78 0.00 19.83
N ALA A 1049 15.00 -0.43 18.59
CA ALA A 1049 16.00 -1.42 18.24
C ALA A 1049 16.85 -0.92 17.09
N GLN A 1050 18.11 -1.33 17.07
CA GLN A 1050 19.07 -1.03 16.02
C GLN A 1050 19.71 -2.33 15.52
N ASP A 1051 19.87 -2.50 14.20
CA ASP A 1051 20.64 -3.61 13.61
C ASP A 1051 22.15 -3.31 13.50
N ASN A 1052 22.90 -4.22 12.89
CA ASN A 1052 24.36 -4.08 12.76
C ASN A 1052 24.76 -3.06 11.66
N GLU A 1053 23.85 -2.77 10.75
CA GLU A 1053 23.95 -1.79 9.66
C GLU A 1053 23.51 -0.38 10.11
N GLY A 1054 23.05 -0.24 11.35
CA GLY A 1054 22.67 1.02 11.96
C GLY A 1054 21.25 1.50 11.65
N ASN A 1055 20.41 0.67 11.04
CA ASN A 1055 18.98 0.92 10.87
C ASN A 1055 18.31 0.88 12.25
N ILE A 1056 17.43 1.86 12.53
CA ILE A 1056 16.74 1.96 13.82
C ILE A 1056 15.24 1.91 13.56
N ALA A 1057 14.54 1.06 14.30
CA ALA A 1057 13.10 1.07 14.39
C ALA A 1057 12.66 1.45 15.82
N SER A 1058 11.51 2.07 15.92
CA SER A 1058 10.80 2.30 17.16
C SER A 1058 9.60 1.38 17.23
N SER A 1059 9.20 1.07 18.46
CA SER A 1059 7.90 0.50 18.69
C SER A 1059 6.90 1.59 18.37
N ASP A 1060 5.97 1.28 17.48
CA ASP A 1060 4.86 0.62 18.08
C ASP A 1060 3.94 1.56 18.88
N LYS A 1061 3.78 1.25 20.16
CA LYS A 1061 3.22 2.24 21.05
C LYS A 1061 4.08 2.37 22.25
N SER A 1062 3.90 3.54 22.80
CA SER A 1062 4.30 3.84 24.13
C SER A 1062 3.53 2.97 25.13
N VAL A 1063 4.25 2.43 26.10
CA VAL A 1063 3.69 1.85 27.31
C VAL A 1063 3.50 2.96 28.33
N ILE A 1064 2.30 3.06 28.90
CA ILE A 1064 2.01 4.03 29.93
C ILE A 1064 2.21 3.41 31.31
N ILE A 1065 3.13 3.97 32.09
CA ILE A 1065 3.36 3.60 33.49
C ILE A 1065 2.89 4.74 34.39
N THR A 1066 1.78 4.54 35.09
CA THR A 1066 1.24 5.54 36.03
C THR A 1066 2.00 5.46 37.35
N VAL A 1067 2.74 6.49 37.69
CA VAL A 1067 3.51 6.56 38.94
C VAL A 1067 2.73 7.31 40.01
N THR A 1068 2.75 6.78 41.24
CA THR A 1068 2.09 7.37 42.41
C THR A 1068 3.01 7.36 43.65
N GLY A 1069 2.69 8.15 44.67
CA GLY A 1069 3.51 8.26 45.89
C GLY A 1069 4.80 9.08 45.72
N GLY A 1070 5.00 9.67 44.54
CA GLY A 1070 6.07 10.60 44.20
C GLY A 1070 5.74 12.05 44.45
N VAL A 1071 6.57 12.93 43.90
CA VAL A 1071 6.37 14.38 43.95
C VAL A 1071 5.47 14.80 42.79
N GLU A 1072 4.55 15.74 42.97
CA GLU A 1072 3.84 16.32 41.84
C GLU A 1072 4.83 17.00 40.89
N PRO A 1073 4.75 16.78 39.57
CA PRO A 1073 5.62 17.48 38.63
C PRO A 1073 5.46 19.00 38.86
N PRO A 1074 6.54 19.74 39.16
CA PRO A 1074 6.42 21.18 39.36
C PRO A 1074 6.04 21.91 38.05
N GLN A 1075 5.75 23.21 38.12
CA GLN A 1075 5.42 24.00 36.92
C GLN A 1075 6.67 24.41 36.13
N GLN A 1076 7.78 24.70 36.82
CA GLN A 1076 9.08 25.04 36.24
C GLN A 1076 10.22 24.58 37.16
N ALA A 1077 11.40 24.30 36.58
CA ALA A 1077 12.64 24.06 37.30
C ALA A 1077 12.99 25.21 38.24
N ASN A 1078 13.46 24.86 39.44
CA ASN A 1078 14.01 25.76 40.43
C ASN A 1078 15.00 25.05 41.33
N VAL A 1079 15.87 25.85 41.93
CA VAL A 1079 16.84 25.43 42.92
C VAL A 1079 16.87 26.47 44.05
N GLN A 1080 17.13 26.02 45.26
CA GLN A 1080 17.19 26.84 46.46
C GLN A 1080 18.39 26.42 47.30
N ILE A 1081 19.10 27.38 47.87
CA ILE A 1081 20.18 27.13 48.82
C ILE A 1081 19.70 27.53 50.22
N VAL A 1082 19.92 26.64 51.18
CA VAL A 1082 19.57 26.84 52.59
C VAL A 1082 20.85 26.87 53.42
N LEU A 1083 21.09 27.99 54.09
CA LEU A 1083 22.15 28.17 55.08
C LEU A 1083 21.53 28.38 56.46
N GLU A 1084 22.19 27.92 57.52
CA GLU A 1084 21.70 28.14 58.90
C GLU A 1084 21.80 29.61 59.33
N LYS A 1085 22.80 30.32 58.81
CA LYS A 1085 23.14 31.72 59.11
C LYS A 1085 23.74 32.40 57.88
N ASP A 1086 23.76 33.72 57.93
CA ASP A 1086 24.41 34.62 56.98
C ASP A 1086 25.83 35.02 57.41
N SER A 1087 26.28 34.64 58.60
CA SER A 1087 27.59 35.02 59.13
C SER A 1087 28.16 33.96 60.09
N TYR A 1088 29.45 33.63 59.94
CA TYR A 1088 30.14 32.57 60.70
C TYR A 1088 31.54 32.98 61.13
N ARG A 1089 32.03 32.34 62.20
CA ARG A 1089 33.44 32.42 62.61
C ARG A 1089 34.22 31.23 62.08
N ALA A 1090 35.51 31.43 61.80
CA ALA A 1090 36.41 30.31 61.56
C ALA A 1090 36.41 29.36 62.78
N GLY A 1091 36.38 28.04 62.55
CA GLY A 1091 36.21 27.01 63.59
C GLY A 1091 34.76 26.78 64.04
N GLU A 1092 33.77 27.49 63.48
CA GLU A 1092 32.34 27.24 63.73
C GLU A 1092 31.82 26.08 62.87
N HIS A 1093 30.79 25.38 63.37
CA HIS A 1093 30.04 24.41 62.57
C HIS A 1093 29.25 25.12 61.47
N PHE A 1094 29.31 24.57 60.27
CA PHE A 1094 28.70 25.12 59.07
C PHE A 1094 27.95 24.03 58.33
N LYS A 1095 26.68 24.31 58.05
CA LYS A 1095 25.81 23.45 57.26
C LYS A 1095 25.21 24.24 56.10
N ALA A 1096 25.34 23.69 54.90
CA ALA A 1096 24.70 24.19 53.68
C ALA A 1096 23.92 23.06 53.03
N GLU A 1097 22.68 23.34 52.65
CA GLU A 1097 21.79 22.41 51.99
C GLU A 1097 21.23 23.03 50.70
N LEU A 1098 20.80 22.19 49.78
CA LEU A 1098 20.20 22.58 48.52
C LEU A 1098 18.89 21.81 48.32
N ILE A 1099 17.83 22.51 47.93
CA ILE A 1099 16.56 21.91 47.55
C ILE A 1099 16.35 22.23 46.07
N GLU A 1100 16.05 21.24 45.27
CA GLU A 1100 15.70 21.41 43.86
C GLU A 1100 14.30 20.88 43.57
N ASN A 1101 13.60 21.56 42.66
CA ASN A 1101 12.33 21.10 42.12
C ASN A 1101 12.33 21.33 40.60
N LEU A 1102 12.15 20.26 39.82
CA LEU A 1102 12.26 20.16 38.35
C LEU A 1102 13.72 20.29 37.85
N GLY A 1103 14.18 19.51 36.86
CA GLY A 1103 13.46 18.54 36.03
C GLY A 1103 14.42 17.62 35.27
N TRP A 1104 13.86 16.59 34.62
CA TRP A 1104 14.58 15.79 33.63
C TRP A 1104 15.17 16.70 32.54
N GLY A 1105 16.35 16.33 32.01
CA GLY A 1105 17.11 17.16 31.08
C GLY A 1105 18.02 18.22 31.72
N TYR A 1106 18.30 18.14 33.04
CA TYR A 1106 19.27 19.02 33.71
C TYR A 1106 20.30 18.28 34.58
N ASP A 1107 21.56 18.71 34.46
CA ASP A 1107 22.65 18.42 35.39
C ASP A 1107 22.69 19.44 36.54
N LEU A 1108 22.87 18.98 37.79
CA LEU A 1108 23.09 19.86 38.94
C LEU A 1108 24.57 20.18 39.12
N TYR A 1109 24.87 21.47 39.21
CA TYR A 1109 26.16 22.01 39.62
C TYR A 1109 25.98 22.80 40.92
N VAL A 1110 26.95 22.62 41.82
CA VAL A 1110 27.01 23.39 43.06
C VAL A 1110 28.40 23.97 43.17
N ALA A 1111 28.51 25.27 43.38
CA ALA A 1111 29.79 25.93 43.56
C ALA A 1111 29.74 26.97 44.66
N VAL A 1112 30.88 27.19 45.32
CA VAL A 1112 31.10 28.33 46.21
C VAL A 1112 32.12 29.28 45.58
N VAL A 1113 31.72 30.53 45.40
CA VAL A 1113 32.61 31.64 45.01
C VAL A 1113 33.25 32.20 46.28
N LEU A 1114 34.57 32.32 46.26
CA LEU A 1114 35.40 32.79 47.35
C LEU A 1114 35.54 34.34 47.31
N PRO A 1115 36.00 34.98 48.41
CA PRO A 1115 36.17 36.44 48.45
C PRO A 1115 37.12 37.04 47.40
N ASP A 1116 38.02 36.23 46.83
CA ASP A 1116 38.97 36.64 45.79
C ASP A 1116 38.42 36.49 44.36
N GLY A 1117 37.18 36.01 44.21
CA GLY A 1117 36.50 35.79 42.94
C GLY A 1117 36.76 34.42 42.29
N ASN A 1118 37.63 33.58 42.86
CA ASN A 1118 37.75 32.19 42.42
C ASN A 1118 36.54 31.38 42.90
N PHE A 1119 36.25 30.24 42.26
CA PHE A 1119 35.20 29.33 42.71
C PHE A 1119 35.72 27.91 42.93
N ILE A 1120 35.01 27.17 43.77
CA ILE A 1120 35.21 25.74 44.01
C ILE A 1120 33.89 25.03 43.81
N ALA A 1121 33.81 24.12 42.82
CA ALA A 1121 32.65 23.26 42.63
C ALA A 1121 32.63 22.11 43.65
N LEU A 1122 31.44 21.60 43.96
CA LEU A 1122 31.24 20.45 44.83
C LEU A 1122 30.78 19.27 43.99
N LYS A 1123 31.46 18.13 44.16
CA LYS A 1123 31.08 16.87 43.51
C LYS A 1123 30.25 15.96 44.40
N ASN A 1124 30.33 16.15 45.72
CA ASN A 1124 29.61 15.39 46.74
C ASN A 1124 29.56 16.17 48.06
N THR A 1125 28.86 15.64 49.07
CA THR A 1125 28.83 16.21 50.42
C THR A 1125 30.26 16.32 50.98
N ASN A 1126 30.69 17.53 51.33
CA ASN A 1126 32.05 17.83 51.82
C ASN A 1126 33.21 17.48 50.85
N GLU A 1127 32.93 17.26 49.56
CA GLU A 1127 33.97 16.96 48.57
C GLU A 1127 34.03 18.04 47.48
N PHE A 1128 35.22 18.61 47.34
CA PHE A 1128 35.50 19.73 46.44
C PHE A 1128 36.19 19.26 45.16
N ALA A 1129 35.84 19.89 44.04
CA ALA A 1129 36.59 19.83 42.80
C ALA A 1129 37.85 20.73 42.87
N PRO A 1130 38.79 20.59 41.93
CA PRO A 1130 39.90 21.55 41.81
C PRO A 1130 39.40 22.99 41.60
N LEU A 1131 40.21 23.96 42.05
CA LEU A 1131 39.91 25.39 41.94
C LEU A 1131 39.57 25.78 40.50
N ASN A 1132 38.49 26.54 40.32
CA ASN A 1132 37.98 27.04 39.04
C ASN A 1132 37.66 25.98 37.99
N GLN A 1133 37.47 24.72 38.39
CA GLN A 1133 36.99 23.68 37.49
C GLN A 1133 35.51 23.40 37.78
N PRO A 1134 34.62 23.56 36.79
CA PRO A 1134 33.24 23.14 36.95
C PRO A 1134 33.19 21.62 37.12
N GLN A 1135 32.31 21.15 37.99
CA GLN A 1135 32.09 19.73 38.25
C GLN A 1135 30.64 19.55 38.67
N ASN A 1136 29.94 18.61 38.02
CA ASN A 1136 28.57 18.29 38.38
C ASN A 1136 28.51 17.51 39.70
N TRP A 1137 27.36 17.60 40.36
CA TRP A 1137 27.04 16.87 41.57
C TRP A 1137 26.79 15.39 41.26
N LEU A 1138 27.48 14.49 41.96
CA LEU A 1138 27.48 13.05 41.65
C LEU A 1138 26.59 12.21 42.57
N LYS A 1139 26.14 12.75 43.70
CA LYS A 1139 25.34 11.98 44.67
C LYS A 1139 23.87 11.91 44.21
N PRO A 1140 23.17 10.78 44.39
CA PRO A 1140 21.74 10.68 44.12
C PRO A 1140 20.96 11.82 44.79
N ARG A 1141 20.02 12.38 44.04
CA ARG A 1141 19.18 13.51 44.45
C ARG A 1141 17.75 13.00 44.64
N THR A 1142 17.07 13.51 45.65
CA THR A 1142 15.63 13.28 45.81
C THR A 1142 14.93 14.62 45.61
N GLN A 1143 14.05 14.70 44.62
CA GLN A 1143 13.32 15.92 44.31
C GLN A 1143 12.56 16.42 45.55
N ALA A 1144 12.47 17.75 45.70
CA ALA A 1144 11.84 18.43 46.84
C ALA A 1144 12.42 18.10 48.23
N SER A 1145 13.54 17.38 48.31
CA SER A 1145 14.22 17.04 49.56
C SER A 1145 15.56 17.77 49.70
N PRO A 1146 15.94 18.24 50.91
CA PRO A 1146 17.24 18.87 51.12
C PRO A 1146 18.42 17.91 50.86
N VAL A 1147 19.30 18.30 49.94
CA VAL A 1147 20.60 17.70 49.68
C VAL A 1147 21.65 18.43 50.52
N THR A 1148 22.30 17.72 51.44
CA THR A 1148 23.39 18.32 52.23
C THR A 1148 24.64 18.52 51.36
N LEU A 1149 25.01 19.78 51.15
CA LEU A 1149 26.18 20.19 50.36
C LEU A 1149 27.44 20.16 51.22
N LEU A 1150 27.39 20.86 52.36
CA LEU A 1150 28.45 20.87 53.36
C LEU A 1150 27.85 20.63 54.75
N ASP A 1151 28.55 19.85 55.55
CA ASP A 1151 28.32 19.67 56.98
C ASP A 1151 29.69 19.43 57.62
N LEU A 1152 30.33 20.51 58.06
CA LEU A 1152 31.72 20.51 58.51
C LEU A 1152 32.01 21.61 59.53
N ILE A 1153 33.22 21.59 60.09
CA ILE A 1153 33.76 22.71 60.87
C ILE A 1153 34.61 23.58 59.93
N LEU A 1154 34.30 24.88 59.87
CA LEU A 1154 35.03 25.82 59.01
C LEU A 1154 36.53 25.85 59.38
N PRO A 1155 37.46 25.67 58.42
CA PRO A 1155 38.89 25.74 58.70
C PRO A 1155 39.33 27.08 59.32
N GLU A 1156 40.27 27.04 60.27
CA GLU A 1156 40.76 28.25 60.97
C GLU A 1156 41.49 29.24 60.04
N ASN A 1157 41.96 28.78 58.89
CA ASN A 1157 42.73 29.56 57.92
C ASN A 1157 41.90 30.09 56.74
N LEU A 1158 40.57 30.04 56.81
CA LEU A 1158 39.73 30.60 55.75
C LEU A 1158 39.90 32.14 55.65
N PRO A 1159 40.05 32.69 54.43
CA PRO A 1159 40.00 34.13 54.21
C PRO A 1159 38.72 34.75 54.76
N ARG A 1160 38.83 35.94 55.34
CA ARG A 1160 37.65 36.73 55.73
C ARG A 1160 37.03 37.38 54.50
N GLY A 1161 35.70 37.53 54.53
CA GLY A 1161 34.94 38.16 53.45
C GLY A 1161 33.68 37.38 53.11
N GLU A 1162 33.06 37.77 52.01
CA GLU A 1162 31.83 37.18 51.49
C GLU A 1162 32.12 35.94 50.64
N TYR A 1163 31.38 34.87 50.91
CA TYR A 1163 31.36 33.63 50.15
C TYR A 1163 29.96 33.45 49.58
N CYS A 1164 29.83 33.06 48.32
CA CYS A 1164 28.53 32.89 47.67
C CYS A 1164 28.37 31.48 47.12
N PHE A 1165 27.38 30.74 47.63
CA PHE A 1165 26.95 29.48 47.02
C PHE A 1165 26.09 29.75 45.80
N TYR A 1166 26.28 28.91 44.78
CA TYR A 1166 25.47 28.81 43.58
C TYR A 1166 24.99 27.37 43.46
N GLY A 1167 23.67 27.19 43.33
CA GLY A 1167 23.05 25.97 42.87
C GLY A 1167 22.57 26.23 41.45
N ILE A 1168 22.99 25.41 40.50
CA ILE A 1168 22.80 25.63 39.06
C ILE A 1168 22.26 24.34 38.46
N LEU A 1169 21.11 24.40 37.82
CA LEU A 1169 20.60 23.38 36.91
C LEU A 1169 20.97 23.85 35.50
N SER A 1170 21.88 23.13 34.87
CA SER A 1170 22.32 23.34 33.48
C SER A 1170 21.69 22.25 32.60
N PRO A 1171 21.39 22.53 31.31
CA PRO A 1171 21.04 21.49 30.36
C PRO A 1171 21.97 20.27 30.47
N GLU A 1172 21.39 19.07 30.47
CA GLU A 1172 22.14 17.82 30.64
C GLU A 1172 23.19 17.64 29.54
N LYS A 1173 24.36 17.10 29.90
CA LYS A 1173 25.50 16.81 28.98
C LYS A 1173 26.11 18.04 28.31
N GLU A 1174 25.60 19.24 28.58
CA GLU A 1174 26.16 20.50 28.08
C GLU A 1174 27.28 21.05 28.96
N SER A 1175 28.14 21.87 28.34
CA SER A 1175 29.17 22.62 29.06
C SER A 1175 28.53 23.72 29.90
N VAL A 1176 28.50 23.54 31.23
CA VAL A 1176 27.84 24.48 32.16
C VAL A 1176 28.29 25.92 31.95
N LEU A 1177 29.58 26.17 31.71
CA LEU A 1177 30.10 27.53 31.52
C LEU A 1177 29.79 28.14 30.14
N GLU A 1178 29.21 27.38 29.23
CA GLU A 1178 28.76 27.85 27.91
C GLU A 1178 27.24 28.01 27.85
N THR A 1179 26.51 27.44 28.82
CA THR A 1179 25.04 27.48 28.92
C THR A 1179 24.50 28.50 29.92
N LEU A 1180 25.28 29.50 30.35
CA LEU A 1180 24.86 30.50 31.35
C LEU A 1180 23.45 31.10 31.11
N PRO A 1181 23.05 31.45 29.86
CA PRO A 1181 21.71 31.99 29.60
C PRO A 1181 20.57 31.00 29.85
N LEU A 1182 20.88 29.71 29.90
CA LEU A 1182 19.95 28.59 30.03
C LEU A 1182 19.90 28.04 31.46
N TRP A 1183 20.72 28.59 32.37
CA TRP A 1183 20.77 28.14 33.74
C TRP A 1183 19.48 28.46 34.49
N VAL A 1184 18.97 27.47 35.20
CA VAL A 1184 18.05 27.68 36.32
C VAL A 1184 18.90 27.64 37.59
N TRP A 1185 19.08 28.78 38.25
CA TRP A 1185 20.04 28.89 39.35
C TRP A 1185 19.52 29.72 40.52
N ALA A 1186 20.14 29.51 41.68
CA ALA A 1186 19.97 30.32 42.87
C ALA A 1186 21.34 30.61 43.49
N GLN A 1187 21.41 31.73 44.21
CA GLN A 1187 22.60 32.15 44.94
C GLN A 1187 22.24 32.52 46.36
N GLN A 1188 23.11 32.13 47.29
CA GLN A 1188 23.03 32.53 48.69
C GLN A 1188 24.45 32.82 49.22
N CYS A 1189 24.66 34.02 49.73
CA CYS A 1189 25.95 34.44 50.28
C CYS A 1189 25.96 34.43 51.81
N PHE A 1190 27.15 34.28 52.39
CA PHE A 1190 27.43 34.39 53.81
C PHE A 1190 28.81 35.02 54.04
N GLU A 1191 29.03 35.59 55.23
CA GLU A 1191 30.28 36.25 55.60
C GLU A 1191 31.09 35.45 56.62
N ILE A 1192 32.42 35.41 56.46
CA ILE A 1192 33.36 34.93 57.47
C ILE A 1192 34.12 36.13 58.06
N PHE A 1193 34.05 36.32 59.38
CA PHE A 1193 34.59 37.50 60.09
C PHE A 1193 35.66 37.23 61.17
#